data_AF-A0A952U6L5-F1
#
_entry.id   AF-A0A952U6L5-F1
#
_cell.length_a   1.000
_cell.length_b   1.000
_cell.length_c   1.000
_cell.angle_alpha   90.00
_cell.angle_beta   90.00
_cell.angle_gamma   90.00
#
_symmetry.space_group_name_H-M   'P 1'
#
loop_
_entity.id
_entity.type
_entity.pdbx_description
1 polymer ?
#
loop_
_entity_poly.entity_id
_entity_poly.type
_entity_poly.pdbx_seq_one_letter_code
_entity_poly.pdbx_strand_id
1 'polypeptide(L)'
;MTTTTPTAAQGGPTTTPPAPITDPLGQPPTFLADYYEKWVSSPHAKTDAEAFNHWNTEGKIPASCAQCHSTLGYVDFLGGDGTAAGKVEDDKPIGGVINCNGCHNPVASELQTVSFPSGVTVQGMGDSTRCMVCHQGRASTVQVNAAIEKAKMTDDVDTVSKDLNFVNIHYFAAAATIYGSDAQGGYQYAGKSYQRRFMHVDGYNTCAGCHDPHTLEVKVEECKTCHEDVKSKEDLQNIRMQGSLSDYDGDGNIVEGVADEIVGMQEALMTSIQKYATEVAKAPIAYSPAAYPYFFNDKNTNGKVDDDEATADNGYKSFTARLLQAAYNYQVSVKDPGKFAHNAAYIIELLYDSTESLNSKVEGGDKATAGLVRNDPGHFDATGEPFRHWDAEGEVPGTCAKCHTASGLPTFLKNNTNIAVEPSTSLACTTCHDKIPDFTLRVSDKVTFPSGAVVSFGEGVKANLCLNCHQGRESTVSVNKAIAAAKVGDDEVTDKLNFRNVHYFAAGATIFGDEVKGAYQFDGKEYNGRFIMDEEDAAVCSDCHDVHTLKIDEDACLDCHEDADTIDDIRGDKDDVDYDGNGDAKEGIKAEISAFQAKLLESLSAYAKDKTGTSIVYNAASYPYWFIDTNDNGKGDPDEINAKNAFVKWTPNLLRAAYNYQYAVKDPGQFAHNAHYIMQVLYDSIEAVGGKDAVANLTRPEVAKK
;
A
#
# COMPACT_ATOMS: atom_id res chain seq x y z
N MET A 1 -62.73 26.50 -44.52
CA MET A 1 -61.61 27.38 -44.93
C MET A 1 -60.72 27.54 -43.72
N THR A 2 -59.79 26.60 -43.58
CA THR A 2 -58.32 26.82 -43.67
C THR A 2 -57.72 27.30 -42.35
N THR A 3 -57.36 26.30 -41.55
CA THR A 3 -56.29 26.30 -40.57
C THR A 3 -54.95 26.67 -41.22
N THR A 4 -54.26 27.67 -40.68
CA THR A 4 -52.87 27.98 -41.00
C THR A 4 -52.05 28.00 -39.72
N THR A 5 -51.30 26.93 -39.51
CA THR A 5 -50.23 26.77 -38.53
C THR A 5 -49.01 27.59 -38.98
N PRO A 6 -48.29 28.29 -38.07
CA PRO A 6 -47.03 28.93 -38.41
C PRO A 6 -45.90 27.90 -38.54
N THR A 7 -45.06 28.16 -39.53
CA THR A 7 -43.92 27.38 -40.02
C THR A 7 -42.86 27.13 -38.96
N ALA A 8 -42.45 25.86 -38.81
CA ALA A 8 -41.21 25.50 -38.13
C ALA A 8 -40.02 25.83 -39.03
N ALA A 9 -39.12 26.68 -38.55
CA ALA A 9 -37.78 26.84 -39.09
C ALA A 9 -36.80 26.07 -38.21
N GLN A 10 -36.33 24.91 -38.67
CA GLN A 10 -35.07 24.29 -38.26
C GLN A 10 -34.54 23.45 -39.42
N GLY A 11 -33.75 24.07 -40.30
CA GLY A 11 -32.80 23.35 -41.13
C GLY A 11 -31.54 23.10 -40.30
N GLY A 12 -31.39 21.90 -39.77
CA GLY A 12 -30.10 21.44 -39.24
C GLY A 12 -29.09 21.28 -40.38
N PRO A 13 -27.78 21.47 -40.14
CA PRO A 13 -26.78 21.29 -41.19
C PRO A 13 -26.73 19.80 -41.55
N THR A 14 -27.13 19.46 -42.77
CA THR A 14 -26.75 18.22 -43.43
C THR A 14 -25.25 18.29 -43.73
N THR A 15 -24.42 17.75 -42.84
CA THR A 15 -22.97 17.64 -43.07
C THR A 15 -22.69 16.42 -43.94
N THR A 16 -22.20 16.66 -45.15
CA THR A 16 -21.51 15.62 -45.93
C THR A 16 -20.34 15.08 -45.07
N PRO A 17 -20.15 13.76 -44.96
CA PRO A 17 -19.00 13.21 -44.23
C PRO A 17 -17.68 13.80 -44.77
N PRO A 18 -16.72 14.15 -43.89
CA PRO A 18 -15.44 14.66 -44.33
C PRO A 18 -14.74 13.63 -45.22
N ALA A 19 -14.02 14.10 -46.25
CA ALA A 19 -13.36 13.22 -47.20
C ALA A 19 -12.32 12.31 -46.51
N PRO A 20 -12.27 11.00 -46.82
CA PRO A 20 -11.28 10.08 -46.25
C PRO A 20 -9.84 10.55 -46.50
N ILE A 21 -8.96 10.28 -45.54
CA ILE A 21 -7.52 10.52 -45.66
C ILE A 21 -6.91 9.41 -46.54
N THR A 22 -6.22 9.79 -47.62
CA THR A 22 -5.63 8.84 -48.58
C THR A 22 -4.13 8.59 -48.39
N ASP A 23 -3.44 9.48 -47.65
CA ASP A 23 -2.04 9.35 -47.25
C ASP A 23 -1.89 9.71 -45.77
N PRO A 24 -2.19 8.78 -44.85
CA PRO A 24 -2.26 9.07 -43.42
C PRO A 24 -0.90 9.26 -42.74
N LEU A 25 0.18 8.79 -43.37
CA LEU A 25 1.55 8.85 -42.86
C LEU A 25 2.33 10.03 -43.46
N GLY A 26 1.99 10.45 -44.68
CA GLY A 26 2.70 11.51 -45.40
C GLY A 26 4.01 11.02 -46.02
N GLN A 27 4.77 11.95 -46.63
CA GLN A 27 6.10 11.64 -47.19
C GLN A 27 7.20 11.87 -46.14
N PRO A 28 8.21 10.98 -46.04
CA PRO A 28 9.26 11.10 -45.03
C PRO A 28 10.13 12.35 -45.27
N PRO A 29 10.45 13.13 -44.23
CA PRO A 29 11.53 14.09 -44.28
C PRO A 29 12.85 13.32 -44.49
N THR A 30 13.67 13.71 -45.47
CA THR A 30 14.93 13.01 -45.80
C THR A 30 15.93 12.95 -44.65
N PHE A 31 15.82 13.84 -43.65
CA PHE A 31 16.68 13.90 -42.47
C PHE A 31 16.11 13.14 -41.25
N LEU A 32 14.91 12.55 -41.35
CA LEU A 32 14.25 11.75 -40.30
C LEU A 32 13.87 10.34 -40.79
N ALA A 33 14.49 9.85 -41.86
CA ALA A 33 14.14 8.58 -42.49
C ALA A 33 14.11 7.42 -41.50
N ASP A 34 15.14 7.29 -40.65
CA ASP A 34 15.24 6.20 -39.66
C ASP A 34 14.08 6.21 -38.64
N TYR A 35 13.69 7.39 -38.15
CA TYR A 35 12.56 7.53 -37.21
C TYR A 35 11.23 7.28 -37.89
N TYR A 36 11.09 7.75 -39.14
CA TYR A 36 9.91 7.50 -39.94
C TYR A 36 9.74 6.01 -40.23
N GLU A 37 10.80 5.30 -40.63
CA GLU A 37 10.79 3.86 -40.89
C GLU A 37 10.39 3.05 -39.66
N LYS A 38 10.91 3.42 -38.48
CA LYS A 38 10.44 2.85 -37.20
C LYS A 38 8.96 3.11 -36.97
N TRP A 39 8.50 4.35 -37.13
CA TRP A 39 7.11 4.73 -36.88
C TRP A 39 6.13 4.01 -37.80
N VAL A 40 6.40 3.91 -39.11
CA VAL A 40 5.47 3.26 -40.04
C VAL A 40 5.30 1.76 -39.78
N SER A 41 6.26 1.14 -39.08
CA SER A 41 6.15 -0.24 -38.60
C SER A 41 5.42 -0.39 -37.28
N SER A 42 5.16 0.72 -36.57
CA SER A 42 4.55 0.73 -35.24
C SER A 42 3.04 0.46 -35.29
N PRO A 43 2.45 -0.02 -34.17
CA PRO A 43 1.01 -0.15 -34.02
C PRO A 43 0.22 1.15 -34.28
N HIS A 44 0.80 2.32 -33.99
CA HIS A 44 0.15 3.61 -34.20
C HIS A 44 0.04 4.04 -35.67
N ALA A 45 0.85 3.46 -36.55
CA ALA A 45 0.79 3.66 -38.00
C ALA A 45 0.01 2.57 -38.74
N LYS A 46 -0.48 1.55 -38.02
CA LYS A 46 -1.08 0.35 -38.61
C LYS A 46 -2.49 0.64 -39.13
N THR A 47 -2.59 1.06 -40.40
CA THR A 47 -3.84 1.46 -41.06
C THR A 47 -4.89 0.37 -41.14
N ASP A 48 -4.53 -0.91 -41.01
CA ASP A 48 -5.46 -2.04 -41.00
C ASP A 48 -5.95 -2.43 -39.58
N ALA A 49 -5.43 -1.80 -38.52
CA ALA A 49 -5.82 -2.10 -37.15
C ALA A 49 -7.25 -1.66 -36.81
N GLU A 50 -7.93 -2.44 -35.97
CA GLU A 50 -9.30 -2.16 -35.50
C GLU A 50 -9.43 -0.75 -34.91
N ALA A 51 -8.41 -0.29 -34.19
CA ALA A 51 -8.38 1.05 -33.61
C ALA A 51 -8.58 2.17 -34.65
N PHE A 52 -8.20 1.99 -35.91
CA PHE A 52 -8.34 3.03 -36.93
C PHE A 52 -9.42 2.73 -37.97
N ASN A 53 -9.89 1.47 -38.03
CA ASN A 53 -10.84 1.01 -39.03
C ASN A 53 -12.26 0.80 -38.54
N HIS A 54 -12.49 0.80 -37.23
CA HIS A 54 -13.80 0.49 -36.64
C HIS A 54 -14.95 1.26 -37.30
N TRP A 55 -14.74 2.54 -37.63
CA TRP A 55 -15.78 3.42 -38.19
C TRP A 55 -15.78 3.56 -39.71
N ASN A 56 -15.04 2.71 -40.44
CA ASN A 56 -14.93 2.82 -41.89
C ASN A 56 -16.29 2.63 -42.59
N THR A 57 -17.15 1.78 -42.05
CA THR A 57 -18.51 1.56 -42.57
C THR A 57 -19.43 2.75 -42.37
N GLU A 58 -19.23 3.51 -41.29
CA GLU A 58 -19.94 4.73 -40.91
C GLU A 58 -19.43 5.95 -41.69
N GLY A 59 -18.24 5.84 -42.28
CA GLY A 59 -17.63 6.89 -43.12
C GLY A 59 -17.03 8.06 -42.33
N LYS A 60 -17.08 8.04 -41.00
CA LYS A 60 -16.54 9.08 -40.11
C LYS A 60 -16.25 8.54 -38.72
N ILE A 61 -15.18 9.03 -38.10
CA ILE A 61 -14.82 8.74 -36.72
C ILE A 61 -15.60 9.71 -35.82
N PRO A 62 -16.45 9.25 -34.89
CA PRO A 62 -17.20 10.11 -34.00
C PRO A 62 -16.28 11.00 -33.15
N ALA A 63 -16.69 12.25 -32.89
CA ALA A 63 -15.92 13.19 -32.07
C ALA A 63 -15.48 12.59 -30.71
N SER A 64 -16.36 11.83 -30.06
CA SER A 64 -16.10 11.17 -28.76
C SER A 64 -15.06 10.03 -28.80
N CYS A 65 -14.65 9.61 -30.00
CA CYS A 65 -13.65 8.58 -30.24
C CYS A 65 -12.40 9.14 -30.93
N ALA A 66 -12.54 10.23 -31.68
CA ALA A 66 -11.48 10.72 -32.54
C ALA A 66 -10.21 11.17 -31.79
N GLN A 67 -10.30 11.54 -30.50
CA GLN A 67 -9.17 11.95 -29.66
C GLN A 67 -7.98 10.98 -29.76
N CYS A 68 -8.24 9.67 -29.72
CA CYS A 68 -7.19 8.64 -29.70
C CYS A 68 -7.20 7.71 -30.91
N HIS A 69 -8.17 7.91 -31.80
CA HIS A 69 -8.34 7.12 -33.01
C HIS A 69 -8.04 7.91 -34.28
N SER A 70 -7.51 9.13 -34.17
CA SER A 70 -7.03 9.91 -35.32
C SER A 70 -6.05 11.01 -34.89
N THR A 71 -5.06 11.32 -35.73
CA THR A 71 -4.18 12.49 -35.50
C THR A 71 -4.97 13.78 -35.40
N LEU A 72 -5.97 13.98 -36.26
CA LEU A 72 -6.76 15.21 -36.28
C LEU A 72 -7.58 15.37 -34.99
N GLY A 73 -8.15 14.30 -34.46
CA GLY A 73 -8.87 14.36 -33.18
C GLY A 73 -7.93 14.57 -32.00
N TYR A 74 -6.72 14.00 -32.00
CA TYR A 74 -5.73 14.28 -30.97
C TYR A 74 -5.31 15.76 -30.96
N VAL A 75 -5.03 16.32 -32.14
CA VAL A 75 -4.64 17.74 -32.29
C VAL A 75 -5.78 18.67 -31.89
N ASP A 76 -7.03 18.38 -32.29
CA ASP A 76 -8.22 19.14 -31.87
C ASP A 76 -8.40 19.08 -30.35
N PHE A 77 -8.28 17.89 -29.74
CA PHE A 77 -8.37 17.73 -28.28
C PHE A 77 -7.33 18.58 -27.54
N LEU A 78 -6.12 18.72 -28.08
CA LEU A 78 -5.09 19.59 -27.51
C LEU A 78 -5.33 21.08 -27.80
N GLY A 79 -6.23 21.45 -28.70
CA GLY A 79 -6.40 22.82 -29.22
C GLY A 79 -5.30 23.23 -30.20
N GLY A 80 -4.58 22.26 -30.78
CA GLY A 80 -3.46 22.50 -31.71
C GLY A 80 -3.90 22.96 -33.10
N ASP A 81 -5.19 22.87 -33.43
CA ASP A 81 -5.81 23.42 -34.64
C ASP A 81 -6.49 24.80 -34.40
N GLY A 82 -6.36 25.34 -33.18
CA GLY A 82 -6.94 26.62 -32.77
C GLY A 82 -8.35 26.52 -32.15
N THR A 83 -8.90 25.32 -31.97
CA THR A 83 -10.12 25.09 -31.18
C THR A 83 -9.82 25.11 -29.67
N ALA A 84 -10.87 24.97 -28.86
CA ALA A 84 -10.74 24.92 -27.41
C ALA A 84 -10.19 23.56 -26.97
N ALA A 85 -9.10 23.55 -26.20
CA ALA A 85 -8.52 22.33 -25.65
C ALA A 85 -9.46 21.60 -24.69
N GLY A 86 -9.29 20.28 -24.58
CA GLY A 86 -10.00 19.40 -23.66
C GLY A 86 -11.24 18.71 -24.25
N LYS A 87 -11.54 18.94 -25.54
CA LYS A 87 -12.65 18.30 -26.24
C LYS A 87 -12.38 18.26 -27.74
N VAL A 88 -12.87 17.21 -28.40
CA VAL A 88 -12.98 17.16 -29.87
C VAL A 88 -14.35 17.70 -30.26
N GLU A 89 -14.39 18.72 -31.11
CA GLU A 89 -15.65 19.44 -31.41
C GLU A 89 -16.51 18.72 -32.46
N ASP A 90 -15.87 18.18 -33.49
CA ASP A 90 -16.54 17.56 -34.65
C ASP A 90 -16.01 16.16 -34.97
N ASP A 91 -16.86 15.37 -35.64
CA ASP A 91 -16.48 14.08 -36.23
C ASP A 91 -15.27 14.25 -37.17
N LYS A 92 -14.37 13.26 -37.17
CA LYS A 92 -13.13 13.30 -37.97
C LYS A 92 -13.20 12.32 -39.15
N PRO A 93 -12.50 12.59 -40.25
CA PRO A 93 -12.47 11.68 -41.39
C PRO A 93 -11.81 10.33 -41.06
N ILE A 94 -12.31 9.28 -41.71
CA ILE A 94 -11.72 7.93 -41.69
C ILE A 94 -10.42 7.85 -42.51
N GLY A 95 -9.72 6.73 -42.40
CA GLY A 95 -8.47 6.45 -43.13
C GLY A 95 -7.23 7.08 -42.48
N GLY A 96 -7.40 7.83 -41.39
CA GLY A 96 -6.30 8.40 -40.60
C GLY A 96 -5.75 7.42 -39.54
N VAL A 97 -4.53 7.69 -39.09
CA VAL A 97 -3.88 7.00 -37.96
C VAL A 97 -3.26 8.04 -37.01
N ILE A 98 -2.46 7.62 -36.02
CA ILE A 98 -1.58 8.53 -35.27
C ILE A 98 -0.27 8.68 -36.05
N ASN A 99 0.05 9.89 -36.48
CA ASN A 99 1.27 10.21 -37.21
C ASN A 99 2.15 11.18 -36.41
N CYS A 100 3.30 11.57 -37.00
CA CYS A 100 4.28 12.42 -36.34
C CYS A 100 3.68 13.73 -35.80
N ASN A 101 2.72 14.34 -36.51
CA ASN A 101 2.09 15.59 -36.09
C ASN A 101 1.25 15.43 -34.82
N GLY A 102 0.76 14.22 -34.52
CA GLY A 102 0.05 13.95 -33.26
C GLY A 102 0.92 14.32 -32.05
N CYS A 103 2.18 13.89 -32.04
CA CYS A 103 3.08 14.09 -30.91
C CYS A 103 4.03 15.30 -31.07
N HIS A 104 4.33 15.75 -32.29
CA HIS A 104 5.32 16.79 -32.57
C HIS A 104 4.72 18.15 -32.96
N ASN A 105 3.40 18.35 -32.85
CA ASN A 105 2.84 19.69 -32.98
C ASN A 105 3.25 20.59 -31.79
N PRO A 106 3.24 21.93 -31.96
CA PRO A 106 3.69 22.86 -30.92
C PRO A 106 3.00 22.64 -29.56
N VAL A 107 1.69 22.38 -29.55
CA VAL A 107 0.94 22.20 -28.30
C VAL A 107 1.30 20.89 -27.62
N ALA A 108 1.40 19.79 -28.36
CA ALA A 108 1.85 18.51 -27.82
C ALA A 108 3.29 18.58 -27.27
N SER A 109 4.16 19.40 -27.88
CA SER A 109 5.55 19.58 -27.41
C SER A 109 5.72 20.35 -26.12
N GLU A 110 4.71 21.14 -25.74
CA GLU A 110 4.72 21.92 -24.51
C GLU A 110 3.84 21.29 -23.42
N LEU A 111 3.20 20.15 -23.70
CA LEU A 111 2.27 19.50 -22.77
C LEU A 111 2.98 18.98 -21.51
N GLN A 112 2.63 19.53 -20.35
CA GLN A 112 3.20 19.16 -19.04
C GLN A 112 2.23 18.45 -18.09
N THR A 113 0.93 18.52 -18.38
CA THR A 113 -0.13 18.04 -17.48
C THR A 113 -1.15 17.20 -18.22
N VAL A 114 -1.75 16.23 -17.52
CA VAL A 114 -2.87 15.41 -18.00
C VAL A 114 -3.93 15.29 -16.92
N SER A 115 -5.21 15.41 -17.33
CA SER A 115 -6.35 15.23 -16.44
C SER A 115 -7.00 13.86 -16.65
N PHE A 116 -7.06 13.07 -15.57
CA PHE A 116 -7.69 11.76 -15.56
C PHE A 116 -9.22 11.86 -15.45
N PRO A 117 -9.97 10.80 -15.81
CA PRO A 117 -11.42 10.74 -15.63
C PRO A 117 -11.90 10.96 -14.19
N SER A 118 -11.04 10.77 -13.20
CA SER A 118 -11.31 11.09 -11.78
C SER A 118 -11.37 12.59 -11.48
N GLY A 119 -10.93 13.43 -12.42
CA GLY A 119 -10.76 14.88 -12.24
C GLY A 119 -9.38 15.27 -11.71
N VAL A 120 -8.55 14.30 -11.30
CA VAL A 120 -7.17 14.58 -10.87
C VAL A 120 -6.33 15.00 -12.08
N THR A 121 -5.56 16.07 -11.90
CA THR A 121 -4.55 16.50 -12.88
C THR A 121 -3.17 16.20 -12.33
N VAL A 122 -2.37 15.50 -13.14
CA VAL A 122 -1.00 15.13 -12.77
C VAL A 122 0.01 15.82 -13.68
N GLN A 123 1.25 15.89 -13.22
CA GLN A 123 2.38 16.45 -13.94
C GLN A 123 3.65 15.64 -13.69
N GLY A 124 4.77 16.04 -14.31
CA GLY A 124 6.10 15.46 -14.02
C GLY A 124 6.41 14.16 -14.76
N MET A 125 5.71 13.88 -15.87
CA MET A 125 6.01 12.77 -16.79
C MET A 125 6.85 13.19 -18.00
N GLY A 126 7.23 14.48 -18.08
CA GLY A 126 7.99 15.04 -19.20
C GLY A 126 7.29 14.75 -20.52
N ASP A 127 8.04 14.28 -21.52
CA ASP A 127 7.50 13.98 -22.85
C ASP A 127 6.46 12.84 -22.85
N SER A 128 6.49 11.96 -21.84
CA SER A 128 5.52 10.86 -21.71
C SER A 128 4.10 11.34 -21.38
N THR A 129 3.94 12.62 -21.01
CA THR A 129 2.63 13.25 -20.81
C THR A 129 1.73 13.10 -22.04
N ARG A 130 2.30 13.14 -23.26
CA ARG A 130 1.56 12.98 -24.52
C ARG A 130 0.90 11.61 -24.65
N CYS A 131 1.59 10.56 -24.19
CA CYS A 131 1.09 9.19 -24.21
C CYS A 131 -0.16 9.04 -23.33
N MET A 132 -0.13 9.68 -22.16
CA MET A 132 -1.16 9.56 -21.14
C MET A 132 -2.49 10.16 -21.57
N VAL A 133 -2.51 11.17 -22.45
CA VAL A 133 -3.75 11.74 -23.01
C VAL A 133 -4.68 10.65 -23.58
N CYS A 134 -4.11 9.59 -24.14
CA CYS A 134 -4.87 8.45 -24.66
C CYS A 134 -4.84 7.22 -23.75
N HIS A 135 -3.71 6.95 -23.09
CA HIS A 135 -3.52 5.78 -22.24
C HIS A 135 -3.95 5.98 -20.78
N GLN A 136 -4.76 7.02 -20.48
CA GLN A 136 -5.34 7.30 -19.17
C GLN A 136 -6.64 6.54 -18.86
N GLY A 137 -7.22 5.84 -19.83
CA GLY A 137 -8.56 5.28 -19.70
C GLY A 137 -9.68 6.34 -19.79
N ARG A 138 -10.93 5.88 -19.76
CA ARG A 138 -12.14 6.71 -19.97
C ARG A 138 -13.10 6.71 -18.78
N ALA A 139 -12.79 5.92 -17.75
CA ALA A 139 -13.56 5.85 -16.52
C ALA A 139 -12.62 5.68 -15.33
N SER A 140 -13.18 5.88 -14.15
CA SER A 140 -12.55 5.82 -12.83
C SER A 140 -13.62 5.45 -11.80
N THR A 141 -13.23 5.40 -10.52
CA THR A 141 -14.19 5.33 -9.40
C THR A 141 -15.35 6.32 -9.56
N VAL A 142 -15.09 7.54 -10.05
CA VAL A 142 -16.10 8.61 -10.21
C VAL A 142 -17.23 8.20 -11.15
N GLN A 143 -16.91 7.60 -12.31
CA GLN A 143 -17.93 7.22 -13.29
C GLN A 143 -18.77 6.03 -12.80
N VAL A 144 -18.18 5.11 -12.05
CA VAL A 144 -18.90 4.00 -11.41
C VAL A 144 -19.88 4.53 -10.36
N ASN A 145 -19.42 5.41 -9.47
CA ASN A 145 -20.28 6.05 -8.46
C ASN A 145 -21.42 6.86 -9.11
N ALA A 146 -21.12 7.64 -10.15
CA ALA A 146 -22.14 8.39 -10.87
C ALA A 146 -23.21 7.48 -11.52
N ALA A 147 -22.82 6.30 -12.02
CA ALA A 147 -23.77 5.32 -12.54
C ALA A 147 -24.67 4.76 -11.43
N ILE A 148 -24.10 4.43 -10.26
CA ILE A 148 -24.82 3.92 -9.09
C ILE A 148 -25.79 4.96 -8.53
N GLU A 149 -25.34 6.20 -8.35
CA GLU A 149 -26.16 7.32 -7.88
C GLU A 149 -27.31 7.62 -8.84
N LYS A 150 -27.04 7.66 -10.16
CA LYS A 150 -28.06 7.87 -11.18
C LYS A 150 -29.12 6.77 -11.17
N ALA A 151 -28.71 5.53 -10.94
CA ALA A 151 -29.61 4.39 -10.76
C ALA A 151 -30.30 4.35 -9.39
N LYS A 152 -29.94 5.26 -8.47
CA LYS A 152 -30.44 5.36 -7.08
C LYS A 152 -30.16 4.11 -6.24
N MET A 153 -29.02 3.45 -6.50
CA MET A 153 -28.65 2.19 -5.87
C MET A 153 -27.64 2.36 -4.72
N THR A 154 -27.36 3.59 -4.28
CA THR A 154 -26.39 3.88 -3.21
C THR A 154 -26.76 3.22 -1.87
N ASP A 155 -28.05 3.16 -1.55
CA ASP A 155 -28.55 2.58 -0.29
C ASP A 155 -28.98 1.10 -0.43
N ASP A 156 -29.04 0.58 -1.66
CA ASP A 156 -29.49 -0.78 -1.99
C ASP A 156 -28.55 -1.42 -3.03
N VAL A 157 -27.31 -1.63 -2.59
CA VAL A 157 -26.20 -2.00 -3.49
C VAL A 157 -26.27 -3.42 -4.03
N ASP A 158 -27.14 -4.27 -3.46
CA ASP A 158 -27.28 -5.70 -3.77
C ASP A 158 -28.53 -6.02 -4.60
N THR A 159 -29.36 -5.02 -4.91
CA THR A 159 -30.54 -5.18 -5.75
C THR A 159 -30.20 -4.93 -7.22
N VAL A 160 -30.73 -5.80 -8.09
CA VAL A 160 -30.58 -5.67 -9.55
C VAL A 160 -31.31 -4.43 -10.03
N SER A 161 -30.61 -3.60 -10.81
CA SER A 161 -31.19 -2.41 -11.43
C SER A 161 -31.02 -2.42 -12.95
N LYS A 162 -32.13 -2.27 -13.66
CA LYS A 162 -32.16 -2.10 -15.12
C LYS A 162 -31.50 -0.80 -15.59
N ASP A 163 -31.29 0.15 -14.69
CA ASP A 163 -30.69 1.45 -14.99
C ASP A 163 -29.15 1.39 -14.87
N LEU A 164 -28.60 0.31 -14.31
CA LEU A 164 -27.17 0.03 -14.30
C LEU A 164 -26.74 -0.66 -15.59
N ASN A 165 -25.64 -0.20 -16.14
CA ASN A 165 -24.97 -0.80 -17.28
C ASN A 165 -23.47 -0.86 -16.99
N PHE A 166 -22.79 -1.77 -17.66
CA PHE A 166 -21.35 -1.91 -17.50
C PHE A 166 -20.61 -0.61 -17.83
N VAL A 167 -19.75 -0.16 -16.92
CA VAL A 167 -18.85 0.98 -17.11
C VAL A 167 -17.50 0.44 -17.56
N ASN A 168 -16.95 0.98 -18.64
CA ASN A 168 -15.70 0.47 -19.22
C ASN A 168 -14.57 1.49 -19.02
N ILE A 169 -13.47 1.09 -18.39
CA ILE A 169 -12.23 1.87 -18.31
C ILE A 169 -11.59 2.13 -19.67
N HIS A 170 -11.93 1.31 -20.68
CA HIS A 170 -11.36 1.32 -22.02
C HIS A 170 -9.92 0.77 -22.09
N TYR A 171 -9.43 0.54 -23.30
CA TYR A 171 -8.23 -0.28 -23.53
C TYR A 171 -6.92 0.44 -23.22
N PHE A 172 -5.90 -0.33 -22.83
CA PHE A 172 -4.52 0.13 -22.61
C PHE A 172 -4.42 1.33 -21.67
N ALA A 173 -5.18 1.29 -20.56
CA ALA A 173 -5.23 2.33 -19.54
C ALA A 173 -3.99 2.34 -18.62
N ALA A 174 -2.79 2.16 -19.20
CA ALA A 174 -1.53 2.00 -18.48
C ALA A 174 -1.22 3.18 -17.55
N ALA A 175 -1.56 4.41 -17.95
CA ALA A 175 -1.33 5.57 -17.10
C ALA A 175 -2.21 5.54 -15.84
N ALA A 176 -3.43 5.02 -15.94
CA ALA A 176 -4.30 4.85 -14.78
C ALA A 176 -3.76 3.78 -13.83
N THR A 177 -3.20 2.69 -14.36
CA THR A 177 -2.50 1.67 -13.57
C THR A 177 -1.28 2.24 -12.86
N ILE A 178 -0.36 2.89 -13.60
CA ILE A 178 0.88 3.47 -13.05
C ILE A 178 0.59 4.43 -11.90
N TYR A 179 -0.38 5.34 -12.07
CA TYR A 179 -0.71 6.31 -11.04
C TYR A 179 -1.55 5.73 -9.89
N GLY A 180 -2.10 4.53 -10.05
CA GLY A 180 -2.83 3.82 -9.00
C GLY A 180 -3.85 4.71 -8.29
N SER A 181 -3.68 4.83 -6.98
CA SER A 181 -4.54 5.65 -6.13
C SER A 181 -4.53 7.14 -6.42
N ASP A 182 -3.43 7.68 -6.96
CA ASP A 182 -3.37 9.09 -7.32
C ASP A 182 -4.31 9.42 -8.51
N ALA A 183 -4.54 8.48 -9.42
CA ALA A 183 -5.47 8.65 -10.56
C ALA A 183 -6.86 8.05 -10.32
N GLN A 184 -7.00 7.14 -9.35
CA GLN A 184 -8.24 6.39 -9.05
C GLN A 184 -8.82 5.67 -10.27
N GLY A 185 -7.94 5.09 -11.11
CA GLY A 185 -8.32 4.37 -12.33
C GLY A 185 -9.24 3.18 -12.05
N GLY A 186 -8.90 2.37 -11.04
CA GLY A 186 -9.76 1.33 -10.48
C GLY A 186 -10.86 1.88 -9.58
N TYR A 187 -11.86 1.06 -9.29
CA TYR A 187 -12.86 1.31 -8.26
C TYR A 187 -12.27 1.02 -6.87
N GLN A 188 -12.10 2.05 -6.07
CA GLN A 188 -11.58 1.94 -4.71
C GLN A 188 -12.71 1.85 -3.68
N TYR A 189 -12.60 0.89 -2.76
CA TYR A 189 -13.58 0.67 -1.71
C TYR A 189 -13.37 1.60 -0.52
N ALA A 190 -14.46 2.08 0.06
CA ALA A 190 -14.42 3.02 1.18
C ALA A 190 -13.69 2.44 2.39
N GLY A 191 -12.84 3.24 3.03
CA GLY A 191 -12.05 2.84 4.21
C GLY A 191 -10.82 2.00 3.90
N LYS A 192 -10.54 1.70 2.63
CA LYS A 192 -9.32 0.99 2.19
C LYS A 192 -8.30 1.99 1.65
N SER A 193 -7.02 1.73 1.93
CA SER A 193 -5.90 2.42 1.31
C SER A 193 -5.39 1.60 0.13
N TYR A 194 -4.90 2.30 -0.89
CA TYR A 194 -4.41 1.69 -2.12
C TYR A 194 -3.03 2.21 -2.46
N GLN A 195 -2.25 1.37 -3.13
CA GLN A 195 -0.98 1.70 -3.74
C GLN A 195 -1.11 2.95 -4.61
N ARG A 196 -0.29 3.96 -4.29
CA ARG A 196 -0.22 5.24 -5.00
C ARG A 196 0.52 5.05 -6.33
N ARG A 197 1.02 6.13 -6.95
CA ARG A 197 1.87 6.00 -8.13
C ARG A 197 3.03 5.05 -7.86
N PHE A 198 3.18 4.06 -8.73
CA PHE A 198 4.34 3.19 -8.73
C PHE A 198 5.57 3.97 -9.21
N MET A 199 6.66 3.86 -8.45
CA MET A 199 7.93 4.50 -8.74
C MET A 199 8.96 3.39 -8.97
N HIS A 200 9.46 3.32 -10.20
CA HIS A 200 10.62 2.52 -10.53
C HIS A 200 11.91 3.27 -10.12
N VAL A 201 13.06 2.62 -10.27
CA VAL A 201 14.37 3.30 -10.10
C VAL A 201 14.52 4.50 -11.05
N ASP A 202 15.34 5.47 -10.65
CA ASP A 202 15.58 6.70 -11.42
C ASP A 202 15.92 6.40 -12.89
N GLY A 203 15.32 7.15 -13.82
CA GLY A 203 15.42 6.93 -15.26
C GLY A 203 14.28 6.10 -15.87
N TYR A 204 13.59 5.28 -15.07
CA TYR A 204 12.52 4.38 -15.53
C TYR A 204 11.12 4.78 -15.01
N ASN A 205 10.97 6.03 -14.54
CA ASN A 205 9.72 6.57 -13.98
C ASN A 205 8.76 7.18 -15.02
N THR A 206 9.04 7.00 -16.31
CA THR A 206 8.24 7.55 -17.42
C THR A 206 8.03 6.50 -18.51
N CYS A 207 7.01 6.65 -19.35
CA CYS A 207 6.71 5.72 -20.44
C CYS A 207 7.91 5.55 -21.38
N ALA A 208 8.55 6.65 -21.78
CA ALA A 208 9.72 6.65 -22.66
C ALA A 208 11.01 6.12 -22.00
N GLY A 209 11.01 5.97 -20.68
CA GLY A 209 12.06 5.25 -19.96
C GLY A 209 12.10 3.79 -20.41
N CYS A 210 10.94 3.12 -20.45
CA CYS A 210 10.85 1.69 -20.75
C CYS A 210 10.46 1.37 -22.21
N HIS A 211 9.72 2.26 -22.88
CA HIS A 211 9.24 2.06 -24.25
C HIS A 211 9.99 2.94 -25.24
N ASP A 212 10.30 2.42 -26.43
CA ASP A 212 10.74 3.24 -27.55
C ASP A 212 9.54 4.06 -28.08
N PRO A 213 9.60 5.40 -28.07
CA PRO A 213 8.46 6.21 -28.50
C PRO A 213 8.07 6.06 -29.97
N HIS A 214 8.95 5.51 -30.82
CA HIS A 214 8.71 5.37 -32.26
C HIS A 214 8.31 3.96 -32.67
N THR A 215 8.84 2.91 -32.04
CA THR A 215 8.41 1.53 -32.32
C THR A 215 7.28 1.07 -31.40
N LEU A 216 7.13 1.71 -30.23
CA LEU A 216 6.26 1.32 -29.11
C LEU A 216 6.65 0.02 -28.42
N GLU A 217 7.76 -0.58 -28.84
CA GLU A 217 8.29 -1.79 -28.21
C GLU A 217 8.95 -1.45 -26.87
N VAL A 218 8.91 -2.42 -25.95
CA VAL A 218 9.65 -2.33 -24.70
C VAL A 218 11.14 -2.50 -25.01
N LYS A 219 11.99 -1.69 -24.39
CA LYS A 219 13.43 -1.76 -24.53
C LYS A 219 14.01 -2.87 -23.66
N VAL A 220 13.76 -4.11 -24.06
CA VAL A 220 14.12 -5.32 -23.28
C VAL A 220 15.59 -5.32 -22.86
N GLU A 221 16.51 -4.84 -23.71
CA GLU A 221 17.95 -4.75 -23.37
C GLU A 221 18.26 -3.81 -22.20
N GLU A 222 17.45 -2.78 -21.97
CA GLU A 222 17.60 -1.91 -20.80
C GLU A 222 17.18 -2.65 -19.52
N CYS A 223 16.14 -3.49 -19.58
CA CYS A 223 15.69 -4.30 -18.44
C CYS A 223 16.75 -5.30 -17.98
N LYS A 224 17.48 -5.93 -18.91
CA LYS A 224 18.53 -6.94 -18.63
C LYS A 224 19.66 -6.41 -17.75
N THR A 225 19.85 -5.09 -17.70
CA THR A 225 20.89 -4.47 -16.87
C THR A 225 20.67 -4.70 -15.37
N CYS A 226 19.41 -4.90 -14.95
CA CYS A 226 19.04 -5.13 -13.56
C CYS A 226 18.28 -6.45 -13.36
N HIS A 227 17.61 -6.96 -14.40
CA HIS A 227 16.86 -8.21 -14.39
C HIS A 227 17.56 -9.23 -15.29
N GLU A 228 18.59 -9.87 -14.76
CA GLU A 228 19.54 -10.69 -15.53
C GLU A 228 18.89 -11.89 -16.26
N ASP A 229 17.77 -12.40 -15.74
CA ASP A 229 17.04 -13.53 -16.32
C ASP A 229 16.20 -13.17 -17.55
N VAL A 230 15.98 -11.88 -17.80
CA VAL A 230 15.20 -11.40 -18.95
C VAL A 230 16.00 -11.62 -20.24
N LYS A 231 15.42 -12.30 -21.23
CA LYS A 231 16.03 -12.51 -22.56
C LYS A 231 15.16 -11.98 -23.68
N SER A 232 13.84 -12.03 -23.51
CA SER A 232 12.83 -11.50 -24.43
C SER A 232 11.75 -10.69 -23.71
N LYS A 233 10.77 -10.20 -24.47
CA LYS A 233 9.61 -9.46 -23.94
C LYS A 233 8.73 -10.36 -23.06
N GLU A 234 8.62 -11.63 -23.42
CA GLU A 234 7.80 -12.62 -22.72
C GLU A 234 8.36 -12.88 -21.31
N ASP A 235 9.68 -12.87 -21.15
CA ASP A 235 10.33 -13.07 -19.84
C ASP A 235 10.02 -11.95 -18.83
N LEU A 236 9.54 -10.78 -19.28
CA LEU A 236 9.20 -9.67 -18.38
C LEU A 236 8.11 -10.07 -17.37
N GLN A 237 7.21 -10.98 -17.74
CA GLN A 237 6.15 -11.47 -16.85
C GLN A 237 6.70 -12.28 -15.68
N ASN A 238 7.86 -12.89 -15.86
CA ASN A 238 8.54 -13.72 -14.86
C ASN A 238 9.35 -12.86 -13.86
N ILE A 239 9.43 -11.54 -14.06
CA ILE A 239 10.16 -10.67 -13.14
C ILE A 239 9.45 -10.66 -11.80
N ARG A 240 10.20 -10.99 -10.75
CA ARG A 240 9.80 -10.85 -9.34
C ARG A 240 10.90 -10.13 -8.59
N MET A 241 10.52 -9.24 -7.67
CA MET A 241 11.47 -8.49 -6.84
C MET A 241 11.11 -8.66 -5.35
N GLN A 242 12.02 -8.24 -4.47
CA GLN A 242 11.92 -8.45 -3.02
C GLN A 242 10.67 -7.83 -2.39
N GLY A 243 10.09 -6.79 -3.01
CA GLY A 243 8.84 -6.18 -2.56
C GLY A 243 7.58 -6.99 -2.89
N SER A 244 7.69 -8.05 -3.69
CA SER A 244 6.55 -8.86 -4.16
C SER A 244 6.68 -10.35 -3.83
N LEU A 245 7.34 -10.71 -2.72
CA LEU A 245 7.58 -12.10 -2.30
C LEU A 245 6.43 -12.74 -1.50
N SER A 246 5.26 -12.09 -1.47
CA SER A 246 4.04 -12.71 -0.93
C SER A 246 3.41 -13.62 -1.96
N ASP A 247 2.87 -14.76 -1.52
CA ASP A 247 1.92 -15.58 -2.26
C ASP A 247 0.56 -14.86 -2.22
N TYR A 248 0.23 -14.13 -3.29
CA TYR A 248 -0.94 -13.26 -3.33
C TYR A 248 -2.21 -14.04 -3.64
N ASP A 249 -2.12 -15.03 -4.54
CA ASP A 249 -3.27 -15.84 -4.95
C ASP A 249 -3.49 -17.10 -4.09
N GLY A 250 -2.56 -17.41 -3.18
CA GLY A 250 -2.68 -18.46 -2.17
C GLY A 250 -2.43 -19.87 -2.71
N ASP A 251 -1.75 -20.02 -3.85
CA ASP A 251 -1.47 -21.31 -4.48
C ASP A 251 -0.22 -22.02 -3.90
N GLY A 252 0.55 -21.33 -3.06
CA GLY A 252 1.77 -21.80 -2.43
C GLY A 252 3.04 -21.55 -3.24
N ASN A 253 2.98 -20.85 -4.37
CA ASN A 253 4.09 -20.63 -5.29
C ASN A 253 4.64 -19.20 -5.24
N ILE A 254 5.61 -18.95 -4.37
CA ILE A 254 6.29 -17.65 -4.30
C ILE A 254 7.44 -17.45 -5.31
N VAL A 255 7.62 -18.38 -6.25
CA VAL A 255 8.74 -18.37 -7.21
C VAL A 255 8.32 -17.82 -8.58
N GLU A 256 7.04 -17.95 -8.94
CA GLU A 256 6.52 -17.43 -10.22
C GLU A 256 6.54 -15.91 -10.31
N GLY A 257 6.33 -15.39 -11.52
CA GLY A 257 6.31 -13.95 -11.73
C GLY A 257 5.07 -13.30 -11.10
N VAL A 258 5.16 -12.01 -10.74
CA VAL A 258 4.01 -11.26 -10.21
C VAL A 258 2.86 -11.15 -11.24
N ALA A 259 3.13 -11.45 -12.51
CA ALA A 259 2.08 -11.54 -13.53
C ALA A 259 1.15 -12.74 -13.29
N ASP A 260 1.67 -13.88 -12.84
CA ASP A 260 0.92 -15.12 -12.59
C ASP A 260 0.08 -14.98 -11.33
N GLU A 261 0.63 -14.40 -10.27
CA GLU A 261 -0.10 -13.96 -9.06
C GLU A 261 -1.34 -13.11 -9.39
N ILE A 262 -1.22 -12.17 -10.34
CA ILE A 262 -2.36 -11.37 -10.79
C ILE A 262 -3.38 -12.24 -11.54
N VAL A 263 -2.95 -13.25 -12.31
CA VAL A 263 -3.85 -14.18 -13.00
C VAL A 263 -4.64 -15.00 -11.98
N GLY A 264 -4.01 -15.59 -10.97
CA GLY A 264 -4.73 -16.30 -9.91
C GLY A 264 -5.72 -15.39 -9.16
N MET A 265 -5.33 -14.16 -8.86
CA MET A 265 -6.23 -13.15 -8.27
C MET A 265 -7.40 -12.78 -9.20
N GLN A 266 -7.19 -12.75 -10.52
CA GLN A 266 -8.26 -12.57 -11.51
C GLN A 266 -9.22 -13.77 -11.49
N GLU A 267 -8.71 -15.00 -11.44
CA GLU A 267 -9.52 -16.21 -11.38
C GLU A 267 -10.37 -16.28 -10.09
N ALA A 268 -9.80 -15.92 -8.95
CA ALA A 268 -10.51 -15.80 -7.67
C ALA A 268 -11.66 -14.77 -7.75
N LEU A 269 -11.39 -13.60 -8.36
CA LEU A 269 -12.43 -12.58 -8.55
C LEU A 269 -13.51 -13.04 -9.53
N MET A 270 -13.16 -13.66 -10.66
CA MET A 270 -14.14 -14.13 -11.64
C MET A 270 -15.06 -15.19 -11.03
N THR A 271 -14.50 -16.12 -10.26
CA THR A 271 -15.26 -17.13 -9.51
C THR A 271 -16.26 -16.44 -8.56
N SER A 272 -15.82 -15.39 -7.87
CA SER A 272 -16.66 -14.62 -6.95
C SER A 272 -17.76 -13.82 -7.67
N ILE A 273 -17.44 -13.23 -8.83
CA ILE A 273 -18.40 -12.56 -9.72
C ILE A 273 -19.50 -13.53 -10.15
N GLN A 274 -19.12 -14.73 -10.62
CA GLN A 274 -20.06 -15.75 -11.09
C GLN A 274 -20.95 -16.28 -9.96
N LYS A 275 -20.36 -16.54 -8.79
CA LYS A 275 -21.10 -16.98 -7.61
C LYS A 275 -22.09 -15.92 -7.14
N TYR A 276 -21.65 -14.67 -6.96
CA TYR A 276 -22.53 -13.57 -6.56
C TYR A 276 -23.65 -13.32 -7.58
N ALA A 277 -23.33 -13.34 -8.88
CA ALA A 277 -24.33 -13.15 -9.93
C ALA A 277 -25.41 -14.24 -9.91
N THR A 278 -25.02 -15.48 -9.61
CA THR A 278 -25.96 -16.62 -9.49
C THR A 278 -26.77 -16.56 -8.19
N GLU A 279 -26.12 -16.35 -7.05
CA GLU A 279 -26.75 -16.44 -5.72
C GLU A 279 -27.51 -15.18 -5.32
N VAL A 280 -27.02 -13.99 -5.68
CA VAL A 280 -27.59 -12.71 -5.26
C VAL A 280 -28.37 -12.07 -6.40
N ALA A 281 -27.72 -11.84 -7.55
CA ALA A 281 -28.39 -11.21 -8.69
C ALA A 281 -29.39 -12.14 -9.41
N LYS A 282 -29.34 -13.45 -9.12
CA LYS A 282 -30.17 -14.50 -9.74
C LYS A 282 -30.06 -14.55 -11.28
N ALA A 283 -28.91 -14.15 -11.82
CA ALA A 283 -28.61 -14.11 -13.24
C ALA A 283 -27.13 -14.47 -13.45
N PRO A 284 -26.82 -15.70 -13.91
CA PRO A 284 -25.46 -16.12 -14.19
C PRO A 284 -24.76 -15.24 -15.23
N ILE A 285 -23.47 -15.02 -15.04
CA ILE A 285 -22.66 -14.06 -15.82
C ILE A 285 -21.41 -14.75 -16.36
N ALA A 286 -21.01 -14.38 -17.57
CA ALA A 286 -19.72 -14.76 -18.13
C ALA A 286 -19.02 -13.54 -18.75
N TYR A 287 -17.69 -13.60 -18.80
CA TYR A 287 -16.82 -12.54 -19.32
C TYR A 287 -16.08 -12.96 -20.59
N SER A 288 -16.00 -12.06 -21.57
CA SER A 288 -15.15 -12.18 -22.75
C SER A 288 -14.35 -10.90 -22.95
N PRO A 289 -13.01 -10.97 -23.05
CA PRO A 289 -12.19 -9.80 -23.34
C PRO A 289 -12.32 -9.33 -24.80
N ALA A 290 -12.83 -10.18 -25.69
CA ALA A 290 -12.83 -10.00 -27.14
C ALA A 290 -14.21 -9.63 -27.73
N ALA A 291 -15.31 -9.86 -27.01
CA ALA A 291 -16.66 -9.59 -27.48
C ALA A 291 -17.31 -8.45 -26.70
N TYR A 292 -17.91 -7.47 -27.38
CA TYR A 292 -18.71 -6.41 -26.75
C TYR A 292 -20.12 -6.93 -26.40
N PRO A 293 -20.67 -6.67 -25.20
CA PRO A 293 -20.25 -5.70 -24.17
C PRO A 293 -19.41 -6.28 -23.01
N TYR A 294 -18.59 -7.29 -23.29
CA TYR A 294 -17.67 -8.01 -22.39
C TYR A 294 -18.34 -8.93 -21.37
N PHE A 295 -19.42 -8.47 -20.75
CA PHE A 295 -20.21 -9.30 -19.83
C PHE A 295 -21.51 -9.74 -20.50
N PHE A 296 -21.78 -11.04 -20.45
CA PHE A 296 -22.93 -11.67 -21.07
C PHE A 296 -23.71 -12.50 -20.06
N ASN A 297 -25.00 -12.72 -20.33
CA ASN A 297 -25.74 -13.73 -19.56
C ASN A 297 -25.21 -15.11 -19.95
N ASP A 298 -24.74 -15.84 -18.95
CA ASP A 298 -24.30 -17.23 -19.09
C ASP A 298 -25.54 -18.14 -19.04
N LYS A 299 -26.04 -18.52 -20.22
CA LYS A 299 -27.32 -19.23 -20.36
C LYS A 299 -27.22 -20.68 -19.94
N ASN A 300 -26.03 -21.27 -20.05
CA ASN A 300 -25.78 -22.68 -19.76
C ASN A 300 -25.05 -22.92 -18.43
N THR A 301 -24.70 -21.84 -17.72
CA THR A 301 -24.05 -21.85 -16.41
C THR A 301 -22.68 -22.52 -16.38
N ASN A 302 -21.91 -22.41 -17.48
CA ASN A 302 -20.58 -23.01 -17.59
C ASN A 302 -19.44 -22.05 -17.20
N GLY A 303 -19.75 -20.79 -16.87
CA GLY A 303 -18.80 -19.76 -16.49
C GLY A 303 -17.97 -19.18 -17.64
N LYS A 304 -18.34 -19.43 -18.90
CA LYS A 304 -17.63 -18.99 -20.10
C LYS A 304 -18.63 -18.36 -21.08
N VAL A 305 -18.13 -17.52 -21.98
CA VAL A 305 -18.94 -16.98 -23.06
C VAL A 305 -18.78 -17.89 -24.26
N ASP A 306 -19.84 -18.60 -24.62
CA ASP A 306 -19.86 -19.43 -25.82
C ASP A 306 -20.16 -18.59 -27.10
N ASP A 307 -19.86 -19.14 -28.28
CA ASP A 307 -20.02 -18.46 -29.56
C ASP A 307 -21.46 -17.96 -29.80
N ASP A 308 -22.48 -18.71 -29.33
CA ASP A 308 -23.89 -18.32 -29.44
C ASP A 308 -24.36 -17.34 -28.34
N GLU A 309 -23.53 -17.12 -27.32
CA GLU A 309 -23.76 -16.17 -26.24
C GLU A 309 -23.09 -14.82 -26.49
N ALA A 310 -22.02 -14.79 -27.29
CA ALA A 310 -21.23 -13.61 -27.66
C ALA A 310 -21.96 -12.64 -28.61
N THR A 311 -23.20 -12.29 -28.28
CA THR A 311 -24.05 -11.38 -29.06
C THR A 311 -24.45 -10.18 -28.23
N ALA A 312 -24.50 -8.98 -28.84
CA ALA A 312 -24.83 -7.75 -28.14
C ALA A 312 -26.21 -7.81 -27.44
N ASP A 313 -27.17 -8.54 -28.02
CA ASP A 313 -28.49 -8.74 -27.44
C ASP A 313 -28.45 -9.56 -26.13
N ASN A 314 -27.47 -10.44 -25.99
CA ASN A 314 -27.21 -11.23 -24.79
C ASN A 314 -26.32 -10.53 -23.75
N GLY A 315 -26.00 -9.25 -23.94
CA GLY A 315 -25.26 -8.47 -22.96
C GLY A 315 -25.88 -8.54 -21.56
N TYR A 316 -25.03 -8.63 -20.53
CA TYR A 316 -25.47 -8.74 -19.15
C TYR A 316 -26.13 -7.43 -18.69
N LYS A 317 -27.35 -7.53 -18.14
CA LYS A 317 -28.17 -6.36 -17.72
C LYS A 317 -28.61 -6.43 -16.26
N SER A 318 -28.27 -7.52 -15.56
CA SER A 318 -28.71 -7.78 -14.19
C SER A 318 -27.69 -7.27 -13.16
N PHE A 319 -27.07 -6.12 -13.42
CA PHE A 319 -26.08 -5.56 -12.50
C PHE A 319 -26.74 -5.07 -11.21
N THR A 320 -26.15 -5.45 -10.08
CA THR A 320 -26.27 -4.73 -8.80
C THR A 320 -25.17 -3.67 -8.74
N ALA A 321 -25.25 -2.71 -7.82
CA ALA A 321 -24.18 -1.73 -7.65
C ALA A 321 -22.86 -2.42 -7.24
N ARG A 322 -22.92 -3.39 -6.33
CA ARG A 322 -21.75 -4.16 -5.89
C ARG A 322 -21.12 -4.96 -7.03
N LEU A 323 -21.94 -5.63 -7.85
CA LEU A 323 -21.46 -6.41 -8.99
C LEU A 323 -20.81 -5.51 -10.05
N LEU A 324 -21.36 -4.31 -10.28
CA LEU A 324 -20.76 -3.34 -11.21
C LEU A 324 -19.36 -2.88 -10.75
N GLN A 325 -19.18 -2.62 -9.46
CA GLN A 325 -17.87 -2.24 -8.89
C GLN A 325 -16.81 -3.32 -9.13
N ALA A 326 -17.14 -4.58 -8.83
CA ALA A 326 -16.23 -5.71 -9.01
C ALA A 326 -15.97 -6.02 -10.49
N ALA A 327 -17.01 -6.00 -11.34
CA ALA A 327 -16.87 -6.19 -12.78
C ALA A 327 -16.00 -5.10 -13.42
N TYR A 328 -16.10 -3.85 -12.93
CA TYR A 328 -15.23 -2.75 -13.34
C TYR A 328 -13.77 -3.05 -13.01
N ASN A 329 -13.46 -3.45 -11.77
CA ASN A 329 -12.10 -3.79 -11.36
C ASN A 329 -11.52 -4.99 -12.11
N TYR A 330 -12.33 -6.00 -12.40
CA TYR A 330 -11.93 -7.10 -13.26
C TYR A 330 -11.56 -6.61 -14.67
N GLN A 331 -12.34 -5.68 -15.24
CA GLN A 331 -11.98 -5.07 -16.52
C GLN A 331 -10.68 -4.25 -16.42
N VAL A 332 -10.47 -3.49 -15.35
CA VAL A 332 -9.22 -2.74 -15.13
C VAL A 332 -8.00 -3.65 -15.17
N SER A 333 -8.05 -4.78 -14.47
CA SER A 333 -6.95 -5.74 -14.44
C SER A 333 -6.73 -6.44 -15.79
N VAL A 334 -7.72 -6.52 -16.67
CA VAL A 334 -7.56 -7.18 -17.99
C VAL A 334 -7.13 -6.20 -19.09
N LYS A 335 -7.48 -4.91 -18.98
CA LYS A 335 -7.28 -3.91 -20.05
C LYS A 335 -5.91 -3.23 -20.05
N ASP A 336 -5.03 -3.56 -19.12
CA ASP A 336 -3.61 -3.20 -19.16
C ASP A 336 -2.72 -4.46 -19.24
N PRO A 337 -2.16 -4.80 -20.41
CA PRO A 337 -1.26 -5.94 -20.54
C PRO A 337 0.05 -5.80 -19.76
N GLY A 338 0.49 -4.57 -19.46
CA GLY A 338 1.72 -4.27 -18.74
C GLY A 338 1.52 -4.11 -17.23
N LYS A 339 0.33 -4.41 -16.71
CA LYS A 339 -0.07 -4.19 -15.31
C LYS A 339 0.94 -4.69 -14.26
N PHE A 340 1.56 -5.83 -14.54
CA PHE A 340 2.55 -6.47 -13.67
C PHE A 340 3.82 -5.62 -13.49
N ALA A 341 4.19 -4.81 -14.48
CA ALA A 341 5.31 -3.88 -14.43
C ALA A 341 4.87 -2.44 -14.10
N HIS A 342 3.63 -2.09 -14.44
CA HIS A 342 3.11 -0.74 -14.25
C HIS A 342 2.73 -0.45 -12.80
N ASN A 343 1.99 -1.36 -12.14
CA ASN A 343 1.58 -1.23 -10.74
C ASN A 343 0.88 -2.52 -10.24
N ALA A 344 1.65 -3.61 -10.05
CA ALA A 344 1.09 -4.91 -9.66
C ALA A 344 0.29 -4.85 -8.35
N ALA A 345 0.88 -4.26 -7.30
CA ALA A 345 0.24 -4.14 -5.99
C ALA A 345 -1.13 -3.46 -6.06
N TYR A 346 -1.26 -2.36 -6.81
CA TYR A 346 -2.55 -1.68 -6.99
C TYR A 346 -3.61 -2.61 -7.61
N ILE A 347 -3.24 -3.40 -8.62
CA ILE A 347 -4.17 -4.34 -9.26
C ILE A 347 -4.56 -5.46 -8.30
N ILE A 348 -3.60 -6.01 -7.56
CA ILE A 348 -3.85 -7.07 -6.57
C ILE A 348 -4.82 -6.58 -5.48
N GLU A 349 -4.61 -5.38 -4.95
CA GLU A 349 -5.51 -4.77 -3.95
C GLU A 349 -6.94 -4.61 -4.47
N LEU A 350 -7.10 -4.14 -5.72
CA LEU A 350 -8.43 -4.00 -6.35
C LEU A 350 -9.11 -5.36 -6.52
N LEU A 351 -8.36 -6.38 -6.95
CA LEU A 351 -8.88 -7.74 -7.13
C LEU A 351 -9.29 -8.35 -5.78
N TYR A 352 -8.43 -8.25 -4.77
CA TYR A 352 -8.69 -8.71 -3.41
C TYR A 352 -9.95 -8.08 -2.83
N ASP A 353 -10.04 -6.74 -2.83
CA ASP A 353 -11.16 -6.03 -2.21
C ASP A 353 -12.48 -6.26 -2.98
N SER A 354 -12.41 -6.46 -4.30
CA SER A 354 -13.59 -6.84 -5.10
C SER A 354 -14.08 -8.23 -4.73
N THR A 355 -13.16 -9.18 -4.53
CA THR A 355 -13.45 -10.54 -4.06
C THR A 355 -14.06 -10.49 -2.66
N GLU A 356 -13.44 -9.79 -1.71
CA GLU A 356 -13.97 -9.60 -0.35
C GLU A 356 -15.38 -9.00 -0.38
N SER A 357 -15.58 -7.93 -1.15
CA SER A 357 -16.85 -7.21 -1.24
C SER A 357 -17.99 -8.11 -1.72
N LEU A 358 -17.81 -8.84 -2.82
CA LEU A 358 -18.84 -9.75 -3.36
C LEU A 358 -19.14 -10.87 -2.36
N ASN A 359 -18.11 -11.45 -1.76
CA ASN A 359 -18.28 -12.62 -0.91
C ASN A 359 -18.93 -12.29 0.45
N SER A 360 -18.94 -11.03 0.88
CA SER A 360 -19.72 -10.59 2.05
C SER A 360 -21.24 -10.87 1.96
N LYS A 361 -21.74 -11.25 0.78
CA LYS A 361 -23.16 -11.49 0.50
C LYS A 361 -23.49 -12.89 -0.01
N VAL A 362 -22.51 -13.78 -0.14
CA VAL A 362 -22.71 -15.16 -0.63
C VAL A 362 -22.52 -16.15 0.52
N GLU A 363 -23.17 -17.30 0.43
CA GLU A 363 -23.07 -18.32 1.47
C GLU A 363 -21.67 -18.94 1.49
N GLY A 364 -21.05 -19.01 2.67
CA GLY A 364 -19.66 -19.48 2.84
C GLY A 364 -18.60 -18.57 2.20
N GLY A 365 -18.94 -17.30 1.90
CA GLY A 365 -18.04 -16.33 1.31
C GLY A 365 -16.94 -15.83 2.26
N ASP A 366 -17.05 -16.08 3.57
CA ASP A 366 -16.04 -15.75 4.58
C ASP A 366 -14.67 -16.39 4.31
N LYS A 367 -14.63 -17.44 3.49
CA LYS A 367 -13.41 -18.15 3.09
C LYS A 367 -12.89 -17.78 1.71
N ALA A 368 -13.57 -16.91 0.96
CA ALA A 368 -13.21 -16.65 -0.43
C ALA A 368 -11.88 -15.89 -0.60
N THR A 369 -11.43 -15.21 0.44
CA THR A 369 -10.11 -14.60 0.52
C THR A 369 -9.17 -15.39 1.44
N ALA A 370 -9.56 -16.58 1.91
CA ALA A 370 -8.69 -17.40 2.74
C ALA A 370 -7.52 -17.89 1.88
N GLY A 371 -6.30 -17.61 2.33
CA GLY A 371 -5.07 -17.91 1.58
C GLY A 371 -4.60 -16.75 0.68
N LEU A 372 -5.49 -15.84 0.26
CA LEU A 372 -5.09 -14.68 -0.52
C LEU A 372 -4.35 -13.65 0.33
N VAL A 373 -3.37 -12.98 -0.25
CA VAL A 373 -2.68 -11.84 0.38
C VAL A 373 -2.99 -10.56 -0.39
N ARG A 374 -3.39 -9.51 0.34
CA ARG A 374 -3.74 -8.21 -0.25
C ARG A 374 -2.54 -7.30 -0.48
N ASN A 375 -1.62 -7.27 0.49
CA ASN A 375 -0.60 -6.23 0.61
C ASN A 375 0.80 -6.81 0.42
N ASP A 376 1.71 -5.97 -0.06
CA ASP A 376 3.14 -6.24 -0.04
C ASP A 376 3.65 -6.42 1.40
N PRO A 377 4.71 -7.21 1.63
CA PRO A 377 5.19 -7.47 2.98
C PRO A 377 6.06 -6.34 3.54
N GLY A 378 6.02 -6.19 4.86
CA GLY A 378 7.01 -5.41 5.63
C GLY A 378 7.17 -3.97 5.14
N HIS A 379 8.41 -3.60 4.78
CA HIS A 379 8.77 -2.24 4.39
C HIS A 379 8.15 -1.76 3.06
N PHE A 380 7.57 -2.68 2.30
CA PHE A 380 6.97 -2.40 1.00
C PHE A 380 5.46 -2.16 1.07
N ASP A 381 4.79 -2.45 2.20
CA ASP A 381 3.34 -2.20 2.36
C ASP A 381 3.05 -0.69 2.33
N ALA A 382 2.68 -0.20 1.17
CA ALA A 382 2.33 1.20 0.96
C ALA A 382 0.95 1.58 1.51
N THR A 383 0.14 0.61 1.93
CA THR A 383 -1.21 0.86 2.46
C THR A 383 -1.20 1.00 3.97
N GLY A 384 -0.10 0.58 4.61
CA GLY A 384 0.11 0.69 6.05
C GLY A 384 0.18 2.13 6.56
N GLU A 385 -0.33 2.31 7.77
CA GLU A 385 -0.31 3.59 8.49
C GLU A 385 1.08 4.27 8.53
N PRO A 386 2.22 3.54 8.66
CA PRO A 386 3.53 4.16 8.67
C PRO A 386 3.82 5.06 7.45
N PHE A 387 3.21 4.82 6.30
CA PHE A 387 3.43 5.63 5.09
C PHE A 387 2.23 6.50 4.73
N ARG A 388 1.05 6.24 5.32
CA ARG A 388 -0.20 6.94 5.00
C ARG A 388 -0.60 8.01 6.02
N HIS A 389 0.05 8.05 7.19
CA HIS A 389 -0.26 9.00 8.25
C HIS A 389 -0.33 10.46 7.79
N TRP A 390 0.57 10.87 6.87
CA TRP A 390 0.71 12.27 6.42
C TRP A 390 0.12 12.56 5.04
N ASP A 391 -0.71 11.67 4.49
CA ASP A 391 -1.26 11.88 3.15
C ASP A 391 -2.17 13.12 3.08
N ALA A 392 -2.90 13.43 4.16
CA ALA A 392 -3.79 14.59 4.21
C ALA A 392 -3.01 15.92 4.29
N GLU A 393 -1.88 15.92 4.99
CA GLU A 393 -0.95 17.06 5.08
C GLU A 393 -0.13 17.22 3.80
N GLY A 394 0.07 16.13 3.05
CA GLY A 394 0.90 16.11 1.85
C GLY A 394 2.40 16.20 2.12
N GLU A 395 2.83 16.12 3.39
CA GLU A 395 4.23 16.27 3.79
C GLU A 395 4.54 15.49 5.07
N VAL A 396 5.56 14.64 5.02
CA VAL A 396 6.12 13.95 6.19
C VAL A 396 7.11 14.88 6.91
N PRO A 397 6.90 15.21 8.19
CA PRO A 397 7.81 16.08 8.94
C PRO A 397 9.23 15.53 9.01
N GLY A 398 10.24 16.40 9.01
CA GLY A 398 11.65 15.97 9.02
C GLY A 398 12.03 15.05 10.18
N THR A 399 11.39 15.19 11.35
CA THR A 399 11.62 14.29 12.49
C THR A 399 11.12 12.85 12.27
N CYS A 400 10.24 12.64 11.28
CA CYS A 400 9.65 11.35 10.92
C CYS A 400 10.20 10.83 9.58
N ALA A 401 10.60 11.74 8.69
CA ALA A 401 11.03 11.43 7.34
C ALA A 401 12.11 10.35 7.28
N LYS A 402 13.05 10.31 8.24
CA LYS A 402 14.12 9.30 8.31
C LYS A 402 13.65 7.87 8.07
N CYS A 403 12.51 7.49 8.65
CA CYS A 403 12.03 6.10 8.66
C CYS A 403 10.73 5.89 7.89
N HIS A 404 10.03 6.97 7.56
CA HIS A 404 8.72 6.92 6.92
C HIS A 404 8.76 7.40 5.47
N THR A 405 9.95 7.54 4.88
CA THR A 405 10.09 7.95 3.48
C THR A 405 11.27 7.26 2.80
N ALA A 406 11.15 7.02 1.49
CA ALA A 406 12.20 6.38 0.70
C ALA A 406 13.55 7.14 0.73
N SER A 407 13.52 8.47 0.78
CA SER A 407 14.71 9.35 0.77
C SER A 407 15.22 9.71 2.16
N GLY A 408 14.47 9.34 3.20
CA GLY A 408 14.70 9.72 4.60
C GLY A 408 16.06 9.28 5.13
N LEU A 409 16.27 7.97 5.22
CA LEU A 409 17.50 7.38 5.74
C LEU A 409 18.75 7.83 4.94
N PRO A 410 18.77 7.82 3.59
CA PRO A 410 19.90 8.34 2.82
C PRO A 410 20.25 9.80 3.16
N THR A 411 19.23 10.65 3.32
CA THR A 411 19.40 12.07 3.68
C THR A 411 19.96 12.20 5.10
N PHE A 412 19.45 11.38 6.02
CA PHE A 412 19.93 11.36 7.41
C PHE A 412 21.39 10.93 7.50
N LEU A 413 21.77 9.83 6.85
CA LEU A 413 23.16 9.33 6.89
C LEU A 413 24.15 10.35 6.32
N LYS A 414 23.73 11.12 5.31
CA LYS A 414 24.57 12.15 4.69
C LYS A 414 24.68 13.43 5.54
N ASN A 415 23.57 13.86 6.16
CA ASN A 415 23.46 15.20 6.74
C ASN A 415 23.25 15.22 8.27
N ASN A 416 23.06 14.05 8.88
CA ASN A 416 22.65 13.86 10.28
C ASN A 416 21.33 14.57 10.65
N THR A 417 20.51 14.90 9.65
CA THR A 417 19.23 15.58 9.81
C THR A 417 18.37 15.39 8.56
N ASN A 418 17.08 15.63 8.69
CA ASN A 418 16.11 15.61 7.61
C ASN A 418 15.30 16.91 7.62
N ILE A 419 14.83 17.29 6.45
CA ILE A 419 13.75 18.27 6.29
C ILE A 419 12.44 17.52 6.05
N ALA A 420 11.34 18.26 6.10
CA ALA A 420 10.06 17.72 5.70
C ALA A 420 10.04 17.49 4.17
N VAL A 421 9.38 16.42 3.74
CA VAL A 421 9.41 15.91 2.35
C VAL A 421 8.03 15.32 2.00
N GLU A 422 7.73 15.20 0.71
CA GLU A 422 6.48 14.56 0.30
C GLU A 422 6.41 13.07 0.75
N PRO A 423 5.22 12.56 1.10
CA PRO A 423 5.02 11.15 1.39
C PRO A 423 5.46 10.28 0.21
N SER A 424 6.30 9.28 0.48
CA SER A 424 6.60 8.23 -0.50
C SER A 424 5.58 7.11 -0.42
N THR A 425 5.53 6.28 -1.46
CA THR A 425 4.63 5.13 -1.50
C THR A 425 4.92 4.15 -0.36
N SER A 426 6.19 3.76 -0.20
CA SER A 426 6.76 2.94 0.88
C SER A 426 8.26 3.23 0.99
N LEU A 427 9.07 2.35 1.64
CA LEU A 427 10.53 2.42 1.47
C LEU A 427 10.93 1.90 0.08
N ALA A 428 12.05 2.41 -0.44
CA ALA A 428 12.58 1.98 -1.74
C ALA A 428 13.86 1.16 -1.56
N CYS A 429 14.28 0.43 -2.59
CA CYS A 429 15.60 -0.23 -2.60
C CYS A 429 16.71 0.79 -2.29
N THR A 430 16.59 1.99 -2.85
CA THR A 430 17.52 3.10 -2.63
C THR A 430 17.46 3.71 -1.23
N THR A 431 16.59 3.25 -0.33
CA THR A 431 16.62 3.63 1.09
C THR A 431 17.82 2.96 1.79
N CYS A 432 18.03 1.68 1.52
CA CYS A 432 19.09 0.86 2.14
C CYS A 432 20.29 0.65 1.20
N HIS A 433 20.07 0.54 -0.10
CA HIS A 433 21.11 0.32 -1.10
C HIS A 433 21.62 1.63 -1.72
N ASP A 434 22.93 1.83 -1.76
CA ASP A 434 23.57 3.04 -2.30
C ASP A 434 23.85 2.98 -3.79
N LYS A 435 23.79 1.78 -4.39
CA LYS A 435 24.01 1.56 -5.82
C LYS A 435 23.06 0.51 -6.37
N ILE A 436 22.55 0.78 -7.58
CA ILE A 436 21.75 -0.13 -8.40
C ILE A 436 22.45 -0.19 -9.78
N PRO A 437 22.70 -1.38 -10.37
CA PRO A 437 22.24 -2.72 -9.98
C PRO A 437 23.14 -3.47 -8.98
N ASP A 438 24.25 -2.89 -8.50
CA ASP A 438 25.19 -3.64 -7.64
C ASP A 438 24.61 -4.00 -6.25
N PHE A 439 23.50 -3.36 -5.85
CA PHE A 439 22.82 -3.53 -4.56
C PHE A 439 23.76 -3.45 -3.34
N THR A 440 24.81 -2.64 -3.41
CA THR A 440 25.66 -2.37 -2.24
C THR A 440 24.85 -1.63 -1.17
N LEU A 441 25.08 -1.96 0.10
CA LEU A 441 24.37 -1.36 1.22
C LEU A 441 25.08 -0.09 1.69
N ARG A 442 24.28 0.88 2.15
CA ARG A 442 24.81 2.02 2.88
C ARG A 442 25.52 1.57 4.16
N VAL A 443 26.53 2.33 4.55
CA VAL A 443 27.30 2.05 5.77
C VAL A 443 26.80 2.93 6.91
N SER A 444 26.61 2.32 8.07
CA SER A 444 26.29 2.99 9.33
C SER A 444 27.05 2.26 10.45
N ASP A 445 28.26 2.69 10.80
CA ASP A 445 29.09 1.92 11.75
C ASP A 445 28.61 2.00 13.20
N LYS A 446 27.90 3.07 13.56
CA LYS A 446 27.38 3.30 14.91
C LYS A 446 26.16 4.19 14.86
N VAL A 447 25.27 4.02 15.84
CA VAL A 447 24.00 4.75 15.92
C VAL A 447 23.84 5.40 17.28
N THR A 448 23.40 6.65 17.28
CA THR A 448 23.11 7.42 18.50
C THR A 448 21.65 7.24 18.90
N PHE A 449 21.43 6.59 20.04
CA PHE A 449 20.11 6.35 20.60
C PHE A 449 19.54 7.59 21.32
N PRO A 450 18.23 7.64 21.59
CA PRO A 450 17.59 8.77 22.30
C PRO A 450 18.19 9.09 23.69
N SER A 451 18.84 8.13 24.34
CA SER A 451 19.57 8.34 25.60
C SER A 451 20.89 9.09 25.44
N GLY A 452 21.37 9.26 24.21
CA GLY A 452 22.71 9.76 23.88
C GLY A 452 23.78 8.66 23.83
N ALA A 453 23.44 7.42 24.15
CA ALA A 453 24.34 6.28 23.96
C ALA A 453 24.64 6.08 22.47
N VAL A 454 25.89 5.73 22.16
CA VAL A 454 26.35 5.43 20.80
C VAL A 454 26.76 3.96 20.77
N VAL A 455 25.99 3.14 20.06
CA VAL A 455 26.18 1.68 20.04
C VAL A 455 26.33 1.16 18.62
N SER A 456 26.78 -0.09 18.51
CA SER A 456 26.99 -0.81 17.26
C SER A 456 26.95 -2.31 17.51
N PHE A 457 26.49 -3.06 16.51
CA PHE A 457 26.68 -4.51 16.45
C PHE A 457 28.15 -4.89 16.16
N GLY A 458 28.97 -3.95 15.68
CA GLY A 458 30.35 -4.14 15.24
C GLY A 458 30.66 -3.28 14.01
N GLU A 459 31.94 -2.99 13.75
CA GLU A 459 32.36 -2.26 12.55
C GLU A 459 32.02 -3.08 11.30
N GLY A 460 31.43 -2.44 10.28
CA GLY A 460 31.03 -3.11 9.03
C GLY A 460 29.79 -4.02 9.13
N VAL A 461 29.17 -4.16 10.32
CA VAL A 461 27.96 -4.96 10.49
C VAL A 461 26.75 -4.24 9.89
N LYS A 462 26.13 -4.86 8.88
CA LYS A 462 25.06 -4.28 8.06
C LYS A 462 23.78 -3.97 8.86
N ALA A 463 23.48 -4.78 9.88
CA ALA A 463 22.30 -4.61 10.73
C ALA A 463 22.27 -3.28 11.51
N ASN A 464 23.40 -2.58 11.62
CA ASN A 464 23.43 -1.21 12.16
C ASN A 464 22.58 -0.23 11.35
N LEU A 465 22.30 -0.49 10.07
CA LEU A 465 21.35 0.32 9.29
C LEU A 465 19.96 0.32 9.94
N CYS A 466 19.49 -0.84 10.38
CA CYS A 466 18.16 -1.03 10.98
C CYS A 466 18.01 -0.21 12.28
N LEU A 467 19.09 -0.11 13.07
CA LEU A 467 19.11 0.67 14.31
C LEU A 467 18.79 2.14 14.11
N ASN A 468 19.04 2.71 12.92
CA ASN A 468 18.69 4.10 12.66
C ASN A 468 17.18 4.36 12.78
N CYS A 469 16.33 3.34 12.60
CA CYS A 469 14.89 3.44 12.70
C CYS A 469 14.30 2.69 13.89
N HIS A 470 14.81 1.50 14.19
CA HIS A 470 14.28 0.62 15.27
C HIS A 470 14.89 0.91 16.66
N GLN A 471 15.23 2.17 16.95
CA GLN A 471 15.83 2.62 18.21
C GLN A 471 14.83 3.28 19.18
N GLY A 472 13.59 3.48 18.76
CA GLY A 472 12.61 4.31 19.48
C GLY A 472 12.94 5.81 19.44
N ARG A 473 12.09 6.62 20.10
CA ARG A 473 12.16 8.09 20.14
C ARG A 473 12.38 8.65 21.53
N GLU A 474 12.15 7.86 22.57
CA GLU A 474 12.27 8.26 23.97
C GLU A 474 13.17 7.25 24.72
N SER A 475 13.58 7.60 25.93
CA SER A 475 14.44 6.77 26.78
C SER A 475 14.25 7.12 28.25
N THR A 476 14.93 6.41 29.16
CA THR A 476 15.06 6.81 30.57
C THR A 476 15.44 8.30 30.70
N VAL A 477 16.35 8.81 29.85
CA VAL A 477 16.85 10.19 29.93
C VAL A 477 15.75 11.21 29.64
N SER A 478 14.91 10.97 28.63
CA SER A 478 13.87 11.92 28.25
C SER A 478 12.69 11.91 29.24
N VAL A 479 12.34 10.75 29.79
CA VAL A 479 11.36 10.63 30.89
C VAL A 479 11.86 11.37 32.13
N ASN A 480 13.12 11.16 32.54
CA ASN A 480 13.72 11.87 33.67
C ASN A 480 13.75 13.39 33.46
N LYS A 481 14.07 13.85 32.25
CA LYS A 481 14.02 15.28 31.92
C LYS A 481 12.61 15.87 32.08
N ALA A 482 11.57 15.13 31.68
CA ALA A 482 10.19 15.57 31.84
C ALA A 482 9.79 15.66 33.33
N ILE A 483 10.14 14.63 34.12
CA ILE A 483 9.88 14.59 35.57
C ILE A 483 10.60 15.72 36.31
N ALA A 484 11.89 15.92 36.02
CA ALA A 484 12.69 16.99 36.62
C ALA A 484 12.12 18.39 36.30
N ALA A 485 11.56 18.58 35.09
CA ALA A 485 10.94 19.83 34.70
C ALA A 485 9.61 20.10 35.44
N ALA A 486 8.87 19.05 35.82
CA ALA A 486 7.61 19.19 36.56
C ALA A 486 7.82 19.70 38.00
N LYS A 487 8.95 19.34 38.62
CA LYS A 487 9.35 19.72 39.99
C LYS A 487 8.34 19.30 41.05
N VAL A 488 7.92 18.04 41.01
CA VAL A 488 6.94 17.44 41.93
C VAL A 488 7.51 16.16 42.53
N GLY A 489 6.96 15.73 43.67
CA GLY A 489 7.30 14.43 44.27
C GLY A 489 6.81 13.24 43.44
N ASP A 490 7.33 12.04 43.70
CA ASP A 490 7.08 10.86 42.85
C ASP A 490 5.62 10.40 42.78
N ASP A 491 4.85 10.69 43.84
CA ASP A 491 3.40 10.41 43.92
C ASP A 491 2.54 11.68 43.88
N GLU A 492 3.14 12.85 43.63
CA GLU A 492 2.41 14.12 43.55
C GLU A 492 1.78 14.27 42.16
N VAL A 493 0.46 14.47 42.13
CA VAL A 493 -0.30 14.66 40.89
C VAL A 493 0.00 16.02 40.28
N THR A 494 0.28 16.04 38.98
CA THR A 494 0.55 17.27 38.24
C THR A 494 -0.03 17.24 36.83
N ASP A 495 -0.43 18.42 36.36
CA ASP A 495 -0.85 18.70 34.97
C ASP A 495 0.34 19.06 34.06
N LYS A 496 1.56 19.17 34.61
CA LYS A 496 2.77 19.50 33.86
C LYS A 496 3.38 18.31 33.13
N LEU A 497 2.96 17.09 33.49
CA LEU A 497 3.42 15.86 32.87
C LEU A 497 2.44 15.43 31.79
N ASN A 498 3.01 14.93 30.70
CA ASN A 498 2.27 14.27 29.63
C ASN A 498 2.97 12.95 29.33
N PHE A 499 2.20 11.98 28.85
CA PHE A 499 2.73 10.69 28.46
C PHE A 499 3.84 10.83 27.40
N ARG A 500 4.88 10.02 27.53
CA ARG A 500 6.02 9.95 26.61
C ARG A 500 5.89 8.68 25.79
N ASN A 501 5.87 8.80 24.47
CA ASN A 501 5.71 7.66 23.57
C ASN A 501 7.08 7.20 23.08
N VAL A 502 7.51 5.98 23.46
CA VAL A 502 8.77 5.41 22.95
C VAL A 502 8.78 5.23 21.44
N HIS A 503 7.59 5.21 20.82
CA HIS A 503 7.38 4.91 19.40
C HIS A 503 7.61 3.42 19.09
N TYR A 504 6.95 2.93 18.05
CA TYR A 504 6.72 1.50 17.82
C TYR A 504 8.00 0.76 17.38
N PHE A 505 8.07 -0.56 17.64
CA PHE A 505 9.13 -1.45 17.14
C PHE A 505 10.56 -0.99 17.51
N ALA A 506 10.75 -0.61 18.77
CA ALA A 506 12.06 -0.22 19.32
C ALA A 506 12.97 -1.43 19.63
N ALA A 507 12.95 -2.46 18.76
CA ALA A 507 13.66 -3.73 18.95
C ALA A 507 15.17 -3.54 19.19
N GLY A 508 15.80 -2.60 18.49
CA GLY A 508 17.20 -2.26 18.73
C GLY A 508 17.44 -1.75 20.15
N ALA A 509 16.50 -1.01 20.73
CA ALA A 509 16.63 -0.55 22.11
C ALA A 509 16.45 -1.71 23.12
N THR A 510 15.59 -2.68 22.80
CA THR A 510 15.38 -3.88 23.61
C THR A 510 16.62 -4.77 23.61
N ILE A 511 17.18 -5.05 22.42
CA ILE A 511 18.40 -5.85 22.27
C ILE A 511 19.53 -5.28 23.12
N PHE A 512 19.80 -3.96 23.03
CA PHE A 512 20.91 -3.34 23.77
C PHE A 512 20.62 -3.09 25.26
N GLY A 513 19.35 -3.18 25.70
CA GLY A 513 18.96 -3.09 27.10
C GLY A 513 19.54 -1.88 27.85
N ASP A 514 20.24 -2.13 28.95
CA ASP A 514 20.88 -1.11 29.79
C ASP A 514 21.89 -0.21 29.08
N GLU A 515 22.48 -0.68 27.98
CA GLU A 515 23.49 0.11 27.27
C GLU A 515 22.90 1.34 26.59
N VAL A 516 21.62 1.26 26.21
CA VAL A 516 20.90 2.36 25.54
C VAL A 516 19.73 2.91 26.34
N LYS A 517 19.28 2.21 27.39
CA LYS A 517 18.25 2.68 28.33
C LYS A 517 16.96 3.08 27.63
N GLY A 518 16.54 2.27 26.65
CA GLY A 518 15.31 2.46 25.90
C GLY A 518 14.09 2.46 26.80
N ALA A 519 13.94 1.41 27.62
CA ALA A 519 12.96 1.41 28.69
C ALA A 519 13.38 2.35 29.84
N TYR A 520 12.42 2.71 30.69
CA TYR A 520 12.70 3.46 31.91
C TYR A 520 13.29 2.53 32.97
N GLN A 521 14.47 2.89 33.46
CA GLN A 521 15.17 2.18 34.52
C GLN A 521 15.07 2.94 35.84
N PHE A 522 14.72 2.22 36.92
CA PHE A 522 14.57 2.80 38.25
C PHE A 522 15.92 2.98 38.94
N ASP A 523 16.03 4.06 39.73
CA ASP A 523 17.26 4.40 40.43
C ASP A 523 17.61 3.32 41.47
N GLY A 524 18.91 2.99 41.58
CA GLY A 524 19.40 1.93 42.46
C GLY A 524 19.09 0.49 42.03
N LYS A 525 18.49 0.28 40.85
CA LYS A 525 18.29 -1.05 40.24
C LYS A 525 19.32 -1.31 39.15
N GLU A 526 19.67 -2.57 38.98
CA GLU A 526 20.55 -3.05 37.89
C GLU A 526 19.71 -3.78 36.83
N TYR A 527 20.13 -3.68 35.57
CA TYR A 527 19.42 -4.21 34.42
C TYR A 527 20.38 -4.89 33.44
N ASN A 528 19.87 -5.88 32.71
CA ASN A 528 20.64 -6.53 31.65
C ASN A 528 20.98 -5.55 30.52
N GLY A 529 22.23 -5.61 30.07
CA GLY A 529 22.73 -4.88 28.91
C GLY A 529 22.34 -5.58 27.60
N ARG A 530 23.24 -5.50 26.61
CA ARG A 530 23.01 -6.13 25.32
C ARG A 530 22.78 -7.63 25.47
N PHE A 531 21.70 -8.12 24.88
CA PHE A 531 21.45 -9.55 24.72
C PHE A 531 22.42 -10.14 23.70
N ILE A 532 23.01 -11.26 24.06
CA ILE A 532 23.93 -12.04 23.23
C ILE A 532 23.42 -13.47 23.31
N MET A 533 23.04 -14.04 22.16
CA MET A 533 22.36 -15.33 22.08
C MET A 533 23.30 -16.51 22.34
N ASP A 534 24.55 -16.45 21.84
CA ASP A 534 25.59 -17.45 22.14
C ASP A 534 26.92 -16.79 22.56
N GLU A 535 27.85 -17.58 23.12
CA GLU A 535 29.13 -17.05 23.64
C GLU A 535 30.10 -16.56 22.55
N GLU A 536 29.86 -16.88 21.27
CA GLU A 536 30.78 -16.63 20.17
C GLU A 536 30.34 -15.47 19.25
N ASP A 537 29.04 -15.27 19.03
CA ASP A 537 28.46 -14.19 18.21
C ASP A 537 27.12 -13.65 18.76
N ALA A 538 26.98 -12.32 18.72
CA ALA A 538 25.70 -11.69 19.01
C ALA A 538 24.82 -11.72 17.76
N ALA A 539 23.73 -12.51 17.79
CA ALA A 539 22.71 -12.48 16.75
C ALA A 539 22.27 -11.03 16.46
N VAL A 540 22.27 -10.69 15.18
CA VAL A 540 21.82 -9.39 14.68
C VAL A 540 20.44 -9.53 14.04
N CYS A 541 19.79 -8.39 13.75
CA CYS A 541 18.42 -8.39 13.22
C CYS A 541 18.25 -9.26 11.96
N SER A 542 19.24 -9.27 11.07
CA SER A 542 19.20 -10.02 9.81
C SER A 542 19.46 -11.53 9.96
N ASP A 543 19.84 -11.99 11.15
CA ASP A 543 20.06 -13.42 11.39
C ASP A 543 18.74 -14.14 11.69
N CYS A 544 17.71 -13.40 12.15
CA CYS A 544 16.38 -13.93 12.43
C CYS A 544 15.31 -13.42 11.46
N HIS A 545 15.49 -12.23 10.89
CA HIS A 545 14.52 -11.61 9.99
C HIS A 545 15.01 -11.56 8.55
N ASP A 546 14.11 -11.88 7.62
CA ASP A 546 14.27 -11.45 6.24
C ASP A 546 14.21 -9.92 6.16
N VAL A 547 15.27 -9.31 5.62
CA VAL A 547 15.47 -7.85 5.67
C VAL A 547 14.48 -7.05 4.81
N HIS A 548 13.80 -7.71 3.88
CA HIS A 548 12.88 -7.08 2.94
C HIS A 548 11.42 -7.21 3.42
N THR A 549 11.03 -8.43 3.77
CA THR A 549 9.67 -8.79 4.18
C THR A 549 9.43 -8.63 5.68
N LEU A 550 10.51 -8.57 6.49
CA LEU A 550 10.51 -8.60 7.96
C LEU A 550 9.95 -9.88 8.59
N LYS A 551 9.64 -10.90 7.77
CA LYS A 551 9.23 -12.21 8.25
C LYS A 551 10.38 -12.86 9.00
N ILE A 552 10.04 -13.61 10.04
CA ILE A 552 11.00 -14.40 10.83
C ILE A 552 11.16 -15.75 10.11
N ASP A 553 12.40 -16.25 10.09
CA ASP A 553 12.67 -17.65 9.75
C ASP A 553 12.38 -18.51 10.99
N GLU A 554 11.17 -19.06 11.08
CA GLU A 554 10.75 -19.87 12.24
C GLU A 554 11.56 -21.17 12.34
N ASP A 555 11.92 -21.78 11.21
CA ASP A 555 12.68 -23.03 11.16
C ASP A 555 14.07 -22.83 11.77
N ALA A 556 14.71 -21.68 11.51
CA ALA A 556 15.99 -21.33 12.12
C ALA A 556 15.96 -21.32 13.67
N CYS A 557 14.81 -20.98 14.26
CA CYS A 557 14.63 -21.04 15.70
C CYS A 557 14.36 -22.46 16.19
N LEU A 558 13.44 -23.18 15.52
CA LEU A 558 12.99 -24.52 15.92
C LEU A 558 14.10 -25.59 15.77
N ASP A 559 15.06 -25.38 14.87
CA ASP A 559 16.24 -26.23 14.72
C ASP A 559 17.11 -26.29 16.01
N CYS A 560 17.14 -25.20 16.80
CA CYS A 560 17.85 -25.16 18.07
C CYS A 560 16.92 -25.39 19.28
N HIS A 561 15.63 -25.06 19.13
CA HIS A 561 14.61 -25.21 20.17
C HIS A 561 13.69 -26.39 19.86
N GLU A 562 14.26 -27.60 19.78
CA GLU A 562 13.55 -28.83 19.33
C GLU A 562 12.32 -29.20 20.18
N ASP A 563 12.25 -28.71 21.43
CA ASP A 563 11.13 -28.96 22.35
C ASP A 563 9.96 -27.97 22.16
N ALA A 564 10.11 -26.95 21.30
CA ALA A 564 9.08 -25.95 21.03
C ALA A 564 8.24 -26.34 19.80
N ASP A 565 6.91 -26.25 19.91
CA ASP A 565 6.00 -26.46 18.77
C ASP A 565 5.94 -25.21 17.86
N THR A 566 6.09 -24.03 18.46
CA THR A 566 6.09 -22.72 17.78
C THR A 566 7.11 -21.78 18.43
N ILE A 567 7.43 -20.67 17.75
CA ILE A 567 8.30 -19.63 18.32
C ILE A 567 7.78 -19.04 19.65
N ASP A 568 6.47 -19.11 19.89
CA ASP A 568 5.85 -18.60 21.12
C ASP A 568 6.14 -19.50 22.34
N ASP A 569 6.47 -20.77 22.08
CA ASP A 569 6.80 -21.78 23.09
C ASP A 569 8.30 -21.77 23.46
N ILE A 570 9.10 -20.98 22.74
CA ILE A 570 10.55 -20.92 22.96
C ILE A 570 10.86 -20.43 24.38
N ARG A 571 11.78 -21.16 25.01
CA ARG A 571 12.36 -20.88 26.32
C ARG A 571 13.84 -21.26 26.32
N GLY A 572 14.64 -20.58 27.12
CA GLY A 572 16.07 -20.87 27.23
C GLY A 572 16.32 -22.25 27.85
N ASP A 573 17.32 -22.95 27.32
CA ASP A 573 17.74 -24.26 27.83
C ASP A 573 18.03 -24.20 29.34
N LYS A 574 17.33 -25.02 30.13
CA LYS A 574 17.45 -25.13 31.59
C LYS A 574 16.95 -23.91 32.38
N ASP A 575 16.19 -23.02 31.74
CA ASP A 575 15.40 -22.04 32.48
C ASP A 575 14.14 -22.72 33.04
N ASP A 576 14.22 -23.20 34.29
CA ASP A 576 13.10 -23.79 35.04
C ASP A 576 12.45 -22.78 36.01
N VAL A 577 12.56 -21.46 35.75
CA VAL A 577 12.10 -20.41 36.68
C VAL A 577 10.66 -19.98 36.37
N ASP A 578 9.73 -20.25 37.27
CA ASP A 578 8.38 -19.65 37.23
C ASP A 578 8.48 -18.13 37.54
N TYR A 579 8.49 -17.30 36.49
CA TYR A 579 8.68 -15.86 36.64
C TYR A 579 7.41 -15.15 37.08
N ASP A 580 6.26 -15.55 36.56
CA ASP A 580 4.97 -14.94 36.87
C ASP A 580 4.28 -15.52 38.13
N GLY A 581 4.79 -16.63 38.65
CA GLY A 581 4.34 -17.28 39.88
C GLY A 581 3.06 -18.09 39.72
N ASN A 582 2.68 -18.47 38.50
CA ASN A 582 1.45 -19.21 38.22
C ASN A 582 1.57 -20.73 38.47
N GLY A 583 2.79 -21.22 38.72
CA GLY A 583 3.10 -22.62 38.97
C GLY A 583 3.50 -23.43 37.73
N ASP A 584 3.61 -22.79 36.55
CA ASP A 584 4.00 -23.41 35.29
C ASP A 584 5.36 -22.86 34.79
N ALA A 585 6.44 -23.47 35.26
CA ALA A 585 7.79 -23.12 34.81
C ALA A 585 8.16 -23.65 33.40
N LYS A 586 7.20 -24.19 32.64
CA LYS A 586 7.44 -24.80 31.32
C LYS A 586 6.83 -24.04 30.16
N GLU A 587 5.97 -23.06 30.43
CA GLU A 587 5.43 -22.23 29.36
C GLU A 587 6.52 -21.38 28.70
N GLY A 588 6.28 -21.00 27.45
CA GLY A 588 7.21 -20.18 26.68
C GLY A 588 7.44 -18.81 27.35
N ILE A 589 8.64 -18.24 27.16
CA ILE A 589 9.03 -16.99 27.84
C ILE A 589 8.15 -15.79 27.45
N LYS A 590 7.45 -15.88 26.31
CA LYS A 590 6.44 -14.91 25.88
C LYS A 590 5.23 -14.86 26.82
N ALA A 591 4.81 -16.01 27.35
CA ALA A 591 3.66 -16.09 28.25
C ALA A 591 3.97 -15.44 29.60
N GLU A 592 5.17 -15.70 30.14
CA GLU A 592 5.72 -15.06 31.34
C GLU A 592 5.69 -13.52 31.21
N ILE A 593 6.22 -12.97 30.10
CA ILE A 593 6.19 -11.52 29.86
C ILE A 593 4.75 -10.99 29.75
N SER A 594 3.86 -11.73 29.10
CA SER A 594 2.45 -11.34 28.94
C SER A 594 1.74 -11.25 30.30
N ALA A 595 2.06 -12.15 31.23
CA ALA A 595 1.56 -12.09 32.59
C ALA A 595 2.08 -10.85 33.35
N PHE A 596 3.35 -10.50 33.20
CA PHE A 596 3.90 -9.25 33.75
C PHE A 596 3.23 -8.01 33.17
N GLN A 597 2.96 -7.99 31.86
CA GLN A 597 2.25 -6.89 31.22
C GLN A 597 0.83 -6.74 31.78
N ALA A 598 0.08 -7.85 31.89
CA ALA A 598 -1.25 -7.85 32.48
C ALA A 598 -1.22 -7.34 33.94
N LYS A 599 -0.25 -7.81 34.73
CA LYS A 599 -0.08 -7.41 36.13
C LYS A 599 0.27 -5.93 36.28
N LEU A 600 1.13 -5.41 35.39
CA LEU A 600 1.47 -3.99 35.37
C LEU A 600 0.26 -3.13 34.98
N LEU A 601 -0.54 -3.54 34.00
CA LEU A 601 -1.75 -2.79 33.64
C LEU A 601 -2.75 -2.73 34.80
N GLU A 602 -2.98 -3.85 35.50
CA GLU A 602 -3.79 -3.89 36.73
C GLU A 602 -3.25 -2.91 37.79
N SER A 603 -1.94 -2.95 38.04
CA SER A 603 -1.28 -2.13 39.06
C SER A 603 -1.32 -0.63 38.69
N LEU A 604 -1.22 -0.28 37.41
CA LEU A 604 -1.35 1.09 36.91
C LEU A 604 -2.76 1.62 37.17
N SER A 605 -3.81 0.86 36.82
CA SER A 605 -5.20 1.25 37.04
C SER A 605 -5.51 1.44 38.53
N ALA A 606 -5.05 0.52 39.40
CA ALA A 606 -5.20 0.65 40.84
C ALA A 606 -4.47 1.88 41.41
N TYR A 607 -3.20 2.08 41.04
CA TYR A 607 -2.40 3.23 41.50
C TYR A 607 -2.97 4.56 41.02
N ALA A 608 -3.40 4.65 39.75
CA ALA A 608 -4.00 5.86 39.20
C ALA A 608 -5.26 6.24 39.99
N LYS A 609 -6.12 5.26 40.29
CA LYS A 609 -7.31 5.47 41.11
C LYS A 609 -6.97 5.95 42.53
N ASP A 610 -6.00 5.31 43.19
CA ASP A 610 -5.58 5.67 44.56
C ASP A 610 -4.94 7.06 44.64
N LYS A 611 -3.94 7.35 43.80
CA LYS A 611 -3.17 8.60 43.89
C LYS A 611 -3.83 9.80 43.22
N THR A 612 -4.61 9.57 42.17
CA THR A 612 -5.15 10.65 41.32
C THR A 612 -6.67 10.81 41.44
N GLY A 613 -7.35 9.84 42.05
CA GLY A 613 -8.81 9.75 42.11
C GLY A 613 -9.44 9.47 40.74
N THR A 614 -8.68 8.94 39.78
CA THR A 614 -9.14 8.72 38.41
C THR A 614 -8.49 7.46 37.85
N SER A 615 -9.31 6.53 37.39
CA SER A 615 -8.84 5.29 36.76
C SER A 615 -8.31 5.56 35.36
N ILE A 616 -7.40 4.70 34.91
CA ILE A 616 -6.71 4.82 33.64
C ILE A 616 -6.85 3.53 32.84
N VAL A 617 -6.97 3.66 31.53
CA VAL A 617 -6.95 2.54 30.60
C VAL A 617 -6.05 2.81 29.39
N TYR A 618 -5.45 1.75 28.87
CA TYR A 618 -4.59 1.78 27.69
C TYR A 618 -5.33 1.34 26.42
N ASN A 619 -5.02 2.01 25.30
CA ASN A 619 -5.43 1.59 23.97
C ASN A 619 -4.25 1.74 23.00
N ALA A 620 -3.78 0.62 22.44
CA ALA A 620 -2.62 0.59 21.56
C ALA A 620 -2.84 1.30 20.21
N ALA A 621 -4.10 1.42 19.77
CA ALA A 621 -4.49 1.90 18.44
C ALA A 621 -4.86 3.39 18.40
N SER A 622 -5.10 4.03 19.55
CA SER A 622 -5.65 5.39 19.62
C SER A 622 -4.76 6.33 20.41
N TYR A 623 -4.27 7.39 19.78
CA TYR A 623 -3.55 8.48 20.47
C TYR A 623 -4.51 9.26 21.41
N PRO A 624 -4.10 9.62 22.65
CA PRO A 624 -2.75 9.56 23.23
C PRO A 624 -2.44 8.29 24.02
N TYR A 625 -3.08 7.16 23.68
CA TYR A 625 -2.90 5.80 24.22
C TYR A 625 -3.43 5.56 25.62
N TRP A 626 -3.47 6.60 26.45
CA TRP A 626 -4.00 6.51 27.81
C TRP A 626 -5.21 7.41 27.97
N PHE A 627 -6.30 6.82 28.43
CA PHE A 627 -7.60 7.46 28.58
C PHE A 627 -8.11 7.29 30.00
N ILE A 628 -9.04 8.15 30.40
CA ILE A 628 -9.75 7.98 31.66
C ILE A 628 -10.74 6.83 31.50
N ASP A 629 -10.60 5.82 32.35
CA ASP A 629 -11.61 4.78 32.51
C ASP A 629 -12.71 5.35 33.40
N THR A 630 -13.82 5.75 32.79
CA THR A 630 -14.92 6.47 33.43
C THR A 630 -15.86 5.55 34.18
N ASN A 631 -15.90 4.26 33.81
CA ASN A 631 -16.79 3.27 34.41
C ASN A 631 -16.06 2.24 35.29
N ASP A 632 -14.73 2.37 35.41
CA ASP A 632 -13.85 1.54 36.24
C ASP A 632 -13.85 0.05 35.83
N ASN A 633 -14.06 -0.26 34.55
CA ASN A 633 -14.10 -1.66 34.08
C ASN A 633 -12.75 -2.20 33.59
N GLY A 634 -11.71 -1.35 33.55
CA GLY A 634 -10.37 -1.69 33.09
C GLY A 634 -10.24 -1.86 31.57
N LYS A 635 -11.23 -1.43 30.78
CA LYS A 635 -11.29 -1.57 29.32
C LYS A 635 -11.59 -0.23 28.67
N GLY A 636 -10.95 0.00 27.53
CA GLY A 636 -11.16 1.23 26.76
C GLY A 636 -12.43 1.13 25.95
N ASP A 637 -13.56 1.58 26.51
CA ASP A 637 -14.83 1.53 25.79
C ASP A 637 -14.89 2.55 24.65
N PRO A 638 -15.66 2.31 23.57
CA PRO A 638 -15.69 3.19 22.39
C PRO A 638 -16.03 4.65 22.70
N ASP A 639 -16.83 4.92 23.74
CA ASP A 639 -17.16 6.26 24.22
C ASP A 639 -16.03 6.93 25.03
N GLU A 640 -15.10 6.14 25.55
CA GLU A 640 -13.94 6.61 26.32
C GLU A 640 -12.70 6.87 25.46
N ILE A 641 -12.57 6.17 24.33
CA ILE A 641 -11.43 6.28 23.42
C ILE A 641 -11.60 7.49 22.50
N ASN A 642 -11.43 8.68 23.06
CA ASN A 642 -11.44 9.93 22.32
C ASN A 642 -10.52 10.98 22.96
N ALA A 643 -10.03 11.93 22.17
CA ALA A 643 -9.04 12.92 22.61
C ALA A 643 -9.51 13.80 23.80
N LYS A 644 -10.81 13.99 24.00
CA LYS A 644 -11.33 14.78 25.13
C LYS A 644 -11.26 14.02 26.45
N ASN A 645 -11.17 12.70 26.39
CA ASN A 645 -11.08 11.81 27.53
C ASN A 645 -9.65 11.31 27.77
N ALA A 646 -8.65 12.00 27.20
CA ALA A 646 -7.24 11.73 27.43
C ALA A 646 -6.90 11.77 28.93
N PHE A 647 -6.05 10.85 29.37
CA PHE A 647 -5.59 10.85 30.76
C PHE A 647 -4.55 11.96 30.99
N VAL A 648 -4.83 12.86 31.94
CA VAL A 648 -4.02 14.07 32.20
C VAL A 648 -3.49 14.17 33.63
N LYS A 649 -3.91 13.29 34.54
CA LYS A 649 -3.55 13.36 35.97
C LYS A 649 -2.34 12.48 36.27
N TRP A 650 -1.16 12.90 35.83
CA TRP A 650 0.05 12.09 35.94
C TRP A 650 0.78 12.35 37.27
N THR A 651 1.34 11.29 37.86
CA THR A 651 2.46 11.37 38.82
C THR A 651 3.74 10.89 38.13
N PRO A 652 4.93 11.25 38.62
CA PRO A 652 6.18 10.69 38.10
C PRO A 652 6.22 9.15 38.11
N ASN A 653 5.78 8.49 39.19
CA ASN A 653 5.75 7.02 39.26
C ASN A 653 4.79 6.40 38.24
N LEU A 654 3.59 6.98 38.09
CA LEU A 654 2.62 6.53 37.08
C LEU A 654 3.17 6.68 35.67
N LEU A 655 3.85 7.80 35.38
CA LEU A 655 4.45 8.05 34.06
C LEU A 655 5.56 7.04 33.73
N ARG A 656 6.44 6.72 34.67
CA ARG A 656 7.52 5.73 34.49
C ARG A 656 6.97 4.34 34.19
N ALA A 657 6.01 3.90 35.00
CA ALA A 657 5.40 2.58 34.85
C ALA A 657 4.55 2.47 33.57
N ALA A 658 3.77 3.52 33.24
CA ALA A 658 3.01 3.56 31.98
C ALA A 658 3.92 3.59 30.74
N TYR A 659 5.06 4.29 30.82
CA TYR A 659 6.06 4.29 29.76
C TYR A 659 6.60 2.88 29.52
N ASN A 660 6.97 2.16 30.58
CA ASN A 660 7.47 0.79 30.50
C ASN A 660 6.42 -0.21 30.03
N TYR A 661 5.16 -0.03 30.43
CA TYR A 661 4.07 -0.83 29.88
C TYR A 661 3.97 -0.66 28.36
N GLN A 662 3.95 0.60 27.88
CA GLN A 662 3.92 0.85 26.44
C GLN A 662 5.16 0.28 25.74
N TYR A 663 6.35 0.47 26.33
CA TYR A 663 7.60 -0.05 25.80
C TYR A 663 7.51 -1.54 25.51
N ALA A 664 7.07 -2.32 26.49
CA ALA A 664 6.94 -3.77 26.36
C ALA A 664 5.89 -4.18 25.31
N VAL A 665 4.70 -3.55 25.30
CA VAL A 665 3.64 -3.95 24.35
C VAL A 665 3.89 -3.47 22.91
N LYS A 666 4.83 -2.54 22.68
CA LYS A 666 5.17 -2.01 21.35
C LYS A 666 6.37 -2.72 20.70
N ASP A 667 6.95 -3.72 21.37
CA ASP A 667 7.94 -4.63 20.83
C ASP A 667 7.39 -6.08 20.87
N PRO A 668 6.72 -6.56 19.82
CA PRO A 668 6.12 -7.90 19.83
C PRO A 668 7.15 -9.02 19.92
N GLY A 669 8.40 -8.78 19.50
CA GLY A 669 9.52 -9.74 19.55
C GLY A 669 10.34 -9.65 20.83
N GLN A 670 9.91 -8.88 21.83
CA GLN A 670 10.66 -8.63 23.07
C GLN A 670 11.12 -9.90 23.82
N PHE A 671 10.38 -11.00 23.64
CA PHE A 671 10.67 -12.32 24.23
C PHE A 671 11.92 -12.96 23.62
N ALA A 672 12.22 -12.68 22.35
CA ALA A 672 13.45 -13.11 21.68
C ALA A 672 14.55 -12.04 21.73
N HIS A 673 14.19 -10.75 21.76
CA HIS A 673 15.16 -9.66 21.74
C HIS A 673 15.96 -9.52 23.04
N ASN A 674 15.29 -9.54 24.21
CA ASN A 674 15.92 -9.43 25.53
C ASN A 674 14.91 -9.68 26.68
N ALA A 675 14.37 -10.91 26.78
CA ALA A 675 13.29 -11.24 27.71
C ALA A 675 13.58 -10.85 29.17
N HIS A 676 14.78 -11.16 29.66
CA HIS A 676 15.16 -10.86 31.05
C HIS A 676 15.19 -9.36 31.33
N TYR A 677 15.72 -8.54 30.41
CA TYR A 677 15.71 -7.08 30.56
C TYR A 677 14.28 -6.54 30.67
N ILE A 678 13.39 -7.04 29.82
CA ILE A 678 11.98 -6.62 29.80
C ILE A 678 11.27 -7.00 31.08
N MET A 679 11.43 -8.24 31.56
CA MET A 679 10.84 -8.68 32.82
C MET A 679 11.39 -7.90 34.02
N GLN A 680 12.69 -7.55 34.03
CA GLN A 680 13.26 -6.67 35.07
C GLN A 680 12.60 -5.29 35.09
N VAL A 681 12.41 -4.69 33.91
CA VAL A 681 11.74 -3.39 33.73
C VAL A 681 10.27 -3.46 34.17
N LEU A 682 9.55 -4.51 33.78
CA LEU A 682 8.15 -4.71 34.17
C LEU A 682 8.01 -4.96 35.67
N TYR A 683 8.84 -5.83 36.25
CA TYR A 683 8.89 -6.10 37.69
C TYR A 683 9.04 -4.82 38.50
N ASP A 684 10.07 -4.02 38.19
CA ASP A 684 10.36 -2.81 38.96
C ASP A 684 9.25 -1.75 38.75
N SER A 685 8.58 -1.76 37.59
CA SER A 685 7.41 -0.90 37.35
C SER A 685 6.21 -1.32 38.21
N ILE A 686 5.95 -2.63 38.32
CA ILE A 686 4.91 -3.18 39.20
C ILE A 686 5.23 -2.86 40.66
N GLU A 687 6.48 -3.04 41.10
CA GLU A 687 6.89 -2.70 42.46
C GLU A 687 6.71 -1.20 42.75
N ALA A 688 7.03 -0.33 41.78
CA ALA A 688 6.94 1.12 41.97
C ALA A 688 5.50 1.64 42.15
N VAL A 689 4.51 1.04 41.49
CA VAL A 689 3.10 1.48 41.57
C VAL A 689 2.21 0.56 42.42
N GLY A 690 2.59 -0.70 42.62
CA GLY A 690 1.86 -1.67 43.43
C GLY A 690 2.50 -1.97 44.79
N GLY A 691 3.75 -1.54 45.01
CA GLY A 691 4.53 -1.89 46.20
C GLY A 691 5.06 -3.33 46.19
N LYS A 692 5.72 -3.72 47.28
CA LYS A 692 6.35 -5.05 47.41
C LYS A 692 5.37 -6.21 47.36
N ASP A 693 4.15 -5.99 47.86
CA ASP A 693 3.12 -7.04 47.87
C ASP A 693 2.64 -7.37 46.45
N ALA A 694 2.68 -6.42 45.52
CA ALA A 694 2.26 -6.63 44.14
C ALA A 694 3.21 -7.55 43.35
N VAL A 695 4.47 -7.65 43.79
CA VAL A 695 5.51 -8.47 43.18
C VAL A 695 5.90 -9.69 44.04
N ALA A 696 5.18 -9.95 45.14
CA ALA A 696 5.55 -10.98 46.12
C ALA A 696 5.56 -12.41 45.54
N ASN A 697 4.76 -12.65 44.50
CA ASN A 697 4.69 -13.93 43.79
C ASN A 697 5.47 -13.93 42.47
N LEU A 698 6.04 -12.79 42.07
CA LEU A 698 6.82 -12.69 40.83
C LEU A 698 8.30 -12.96 41.13
N THR A 699 8.99 -13.60 40.21
CA THR A 699 10.44 -13.73 40.24
C THR A 699 11.06 -12.68 39.32
N ARG A 700 11.92 -11.81 39.87
CA ARG A 700 12.70 -10.87 39.04
C ARG A 700 13.92 -11.60 38.47
N PRO A 701 14.16 -11.59 37.14
CA PRO A 701 15.35 -12.21 36.57
C PRO A 701 16.65 -11.61 37.12
N GLU A 702 17.66 -12.47 37.31
CA GLU A 702 18.99 -12.04 37.71
C GLU A 702 19.66 -11.17 36.63
N VAL A 703 20.53 -10.27 37.07
CA VAL A 703 21.36 -9.49 36.15
C VAL A 703 22.58 -10.34 35.78
N ALA A 704 22.74 -10.62 34.48
CA ALA A 704 23.88 -11.38 34.00
C ALA A 704 25.17 -10.62 34.33
N LYS A 705 26.09 -11.27 35.05
CA LYS A 705 27.42 -10.70 35.33
C LYS A 705 28.23 -10.74 34.03
N LYS A 706 28.61 -9.56 33.54
CA LYS A 706 29.51 -9.39 32.40
C LYS A 706 30.83 -10.11 32.59
#